data_AF-A0A4Q1IED6-F1
#
_entry.id   AF-A0A4Q1IED6-F1
#
_cell.length_a   1.000
_cell.length_b   1.000
_cell.length_c   1.000
_cell.angle_alpha   90.00
_cell.angle_beta   90.00
_cell.angle_gamma   90.00
#
_symmetry.space_group_name_H-M   'P 1'
#
loop_
_entity.id
_entity.type
_entity.pdbx_description
1 polymer ?
#
loop_
_entity_poly.entity_id
_entity_poly.type
_entity_poly.pdbx_seq_one_letter_code
_entity_poly.pdbx_strand_id
1 'polypeptide(L)'
;MKKKFVKITLLLTLVVSVSNVIVAQTIEHPIICTTAADRAHILSLIDNYDWAKSIVNQFHSNVDSKLETHQTNPNSIFNGIPSFPANDKNSESSASSLASSHSKLLSTAKYASMLYYITEDEKYAQFAADILAYYIDEISTRNPETTTISGNYFYDPRTTYPHFAIAYDFIYNYLKKSGTTVYSKSTGTRVPYDNEKAQRAIKNIAGNALNESGGNDTHGKIISNHPVLTSPGALFSILCVEDDVERERLFNVFWEKGTKRQNSFKNTILPMFGEQGVWPESVSYSFMPNVSLILNVIDRIKPTMNVAQSYQNIFEGAFLFENLRHPNRRFVTYGDSHRDNDGTDENYKYILNLAKRKGNSTLQKKAEVALAQYFEAKGGRVHQLTTSTFDNYFGLDLFWGEPTPSNSIEKFDYKPTVVIKHAGVALQRNYVEDNNIDYGLCGIIGGAHYVHSHCTGITMELYGANYIMAPGGGLPKSVAERQLPVHTNYFRLYAGNNTVIVNGTSHGKQPGAWNSNSYLWQNTTVNVAAEPKHLEDPISANFSFATQFLKDEINNCDQQRTLSTIRTSATTGYYFDIFRSKSLETNEFHDYIYHNIGDETQILTSDNNTLNLSATSRYNNDFGDPVQSPGWRFFEDTKVSEATEKGVDIRFHIKNDNRYMHMKIAGGTSLEYTKALGPPSRDASKGYDSKKTQIIGIRKNGEAWDKPFVVVFEPSLNATSSVKSTSNIVKNNKVVGVKVISEVNGAKITDIILANDDDNIAINLKELKLEFNGRFGIVRTNVKDGKTNVSLYIGKGQKLVFDGHTLNANNEEKGLLEYTLDYEYQFKLGTDNFNIETIGETCIDKKNGNVKIEADETRNYTATLKGNNFNYTDNFTSILNIDNLSPGAYDLCITVEGDTFEQCYKVSIAEASNLSGKILVDKKTASVSIAEGTAPYTVLKNGKTILETYQTDFSVEINHGDQLQIQSKSACQG
;
A
#
# COMPACT_ATOMS: atom_id res chain seq x y z
N MET A 1 84.14 4.41 -21.03
CA MET A 1 84.46 3.46 -22.12
C MET A 1 83.19 3.16 -22.91
N LYS A 2 83.22 3.34 -24.25
CA LYS A 2 82.27 2.88 -25.30
C LYS A 2 80.78 3.23 -25.10
N LYS A 3 80.26 4.39 -25.56
CA LYS A 3 79.81 4.73 -26.93
C LYS A 3 79.18 3.56 -27.72
N LYS A 4 77.89 3.67 -28.09
CA LYS A 4 77.44 3.93 -29.49
C LYS A 4 75.90 4.13 -29.63
N PHE A 5 75.57 5.28 -30.23
CA PHE A 5 74.47 5.61 -31.16
C PHE A 5 72.99 5.44 -30.77
N VAL A 6 72.34 6.58 -30.47
CA VAL A 6 70.93 6.84 -30.76
C VAL A 6 70.87 7.93 -31.83
N LYS A 7 70.19 7.64 -32.95
CA LYS A 7 69.90 8.59 -34.03
C LYS A 7 68.70 9.45 -33.63
N ILE A 8 68.84 10.75 -33.79
CA ILE A 8 67.75 11.73 -33.82
C ILE A 8 67.18 11.74 -35.24
N THR A 9 65.89 11.45 -35.39
CA THR A 9 65.12 11.87 -36.56
C THR A 9 63.78 12.42 -36.07
N LEU A 10 63.64 13.73 -36.25
CA LEU A 10 62.43 14.52 -36.07
C LEU A 10 61.37 14.02 -37.08
N LEU A 11 60.22 13.52 -36.63
CA LEU A 11 59.08 13.24 -37.50
C LEU A 11 57.84 13.96 -36.98
N LEU A 12 57.33 14.85 -37.83
CA LEU A 12 56.09 15.59 -37.74
C LEU A 12 54.91 14.62 -37.44
N THR A 13 54.36 14.63 -36.23
CA THR A 13 53.07 13.99 -35.94
C THR A 13 51.96 14.88 -36.47
N LEU A 14 51.47 14.56 -37.66
CA LEU A 14 50.19 15.01 -38.17
C LEU A 14 49.10 14.37 -37.29
N VAL A 15 48.47 15.17 -36.44
CA VAL A 15 47.28 14.77 -35.69
C VAL A 15 46.14 14.65 -36.70
N VAL A 16 45.90 13.43 -37.20
CA VAL A 16 44.62 13.11 -37.84
C VAL A 16 43.64 12.85 -36.71
N SER A 17 42.93 13.91 -36.32
CA SER A 17 41.66 13.79 -35.62
C SER A 17 40.69 13.07 -36.55
N VAL A 18 40.64 11.74 -36.47
CA VAL A 18 39.54 10.96 -37.03
C VAL A 18 38.34 11.26 -36.14
N SER A 19 37.58 12.28 -36.53
CA SER A 19 36.21 12.45 -36.09
C SER A 19 35.50 11.12 -36.33
N ASN A 20 34.96 10.49 -35.29
CA ASN A 20 34.00 9.41 -35.45
C ASN A 20 32.77 10.00 -36.14
N VAL A 21 32.77 10.03 -37.48
CA VAL A 21 31.59 10.31 -38.27
C VAL A 21 30.69 9.11 -38.06
N ILE A 22 29.67 9.29 -37.22
CA ILE A 22 28.54 8.36 -37.13
C ILE A 22 27.93 8.37 -38.53
N VAL A 23 28.17 7.31 -39.31
CA VAL A 23 27.59 7.16 -40.64
C VAL A 23 26.11 6.85 -40.42
N ALA A 24 25.24 7.78 -40.79
CA ALA A 24 23.80 7.54 -40.78
C ALA A 24 23.47 6.47 -41.84
N GLN A 25 22.66 5.48 -41.47
CA GLN A 25 22.30 4.36 -42.35
C GLN A 25 20.94 4.61 -42.97
N THR A 26 20.84 4.46 -44.30
CA THR A 26 19.57 4.46 -45.03
C THR A 26 18.69 3.32 -44.53
N ILE A 27 17.42 3.62 -44.22
CA ILE A 27 16.47 2.65 -43.69
C ILE A 27 15.57 2.14 -44.82
N GLU A 28 15.35 0.83 -44.86
CA GLU A 28 14.37 0.20 -45.74
C GLU A 28 12.98 0.21 -45.08
N HIS A 29 11.94 0.51 -45.85
CA HIS A 29 10.56 0.57 -45.36
C HIS A 29 9.72 -0.64 -45.84
N PRO A 30 8.73 -1.12 -45.05
CA PRO A 30 8.42 -0.65 -43.70
C PRO A 30 9.52 -1.02 -42.69
N ILE A 31 9.63 -0.24 -41.62
CA ILE A 31 10.60 -0.47 -40.54
C ILE A 31 10.03 -0.23 -39.14
N ILE A 32 8.88 0.45 -39.01
CA ILE A 32 8.36 0.87 -37.70
C ILE A 32 7.76 -0.33 -36.99
N CYS A 33 6.99 -1.16 -37.70
CA CYS A 33 6.28 -2.31 -37.11
C CYS A 33 6.86 -3.64 -37.58
N THR A 34 7.30 -3.71 -38.84
CA THR A 34 7.75 -4.94 -39.51
C THR A 34 8.79 -4.59 -40.56
N THR A 35 9.38 -5.58 -41.22
CA THR A 35 10.22 -5.43 -42.42
C THR A 35 9.65 -6.22 -43.60
N ALA A 36 10.22 -6.06 -44.80
CA ALA A 36 9.87 -6.93 -45.93
C ALA A 36 10.19 -8.41 -45.65
N ALA A 37 11.29 -8.69 -44.93
CA ALA A 37 11.71 -10.04 -44.59
C ALA A 37 10.76 -10.76 -43.62
N ASP A 38 10.08 -10.00 -42.75
CA ASP A 38 9.16 -10.55 -41.74
C ASP A 38 7.81 -11.01 -42.34
N ARG A 39 7.50 -10.63 -43.59
CA ARG A 39 6.17 -10.85 -44.19
C ARG A 39 5.78 -12.32 -44.23
N ALA A 40 6.71 -13.20 -44.60
CA ALA A 40 6.45 -14.63 -44.68
C ALA A 40 6.06 -15.21 -43.30
N HIS A 41 6.68 -14.74 -42.22
CA HIS A 41 6.33 -15.14 -40.87
C HIS A 41 4.92 -14.65 -40.49
N ILE A 42 4.58 -13.41 -40.82
CA ILE A 42 3.26 -12.84 -40.53
C ILE A 42 2.15 -13.57 -41.28
N LEU A 43 2.35 -13.90 -42.56
CA LEU A 43 1.41 -14.72 -43.32
C LEU A 43 1.23 -16.10 -42.68
N SER A 44 2.33 -16.72 -42.23
CA SER A 44 2.27 -17.97 -41.46
C SER A 44 1.49 -17.81 -40.15
N LEU A 45 1.55 -16.68 -39.46
CA LEU A 45 0.72 -16.45 -38.27
C LEU A 45 -0.76 -16.39 -38.63
N ILE A 46 -1.11 -15.68 -39.70
CA ILE A 46 -2.50 -15.54 -40.20
C ILE A 46 -3.09 -16.90 -40.59
N ASP A 47 -2.30 -17.75 -41.24
CA ASP A 47 -2.76 -19.06 -41.70
C ASP A 47 -2.97 -20.07 -40.56
N ASN A 48 -2.17 -19.95 -39.48
CA ASN A 48 -2.13 -20.95 -38.41
C ASN A 48 -2.85 -20.56 -37.12
N TYR A 49 -3.23 -19.28 -36.94
CA TYR A 49 -3.81 -18.81 -35.68
C TYR A 49 -5.05 -17.94 -35.88
N ASP A 50 -6.17 -18.35 -35.26
CA ASP A 50 -7.46 -17.66 -35.35
C ASP A 50 -7.41 -16.21 -34.87
N TRP A 51 -6.62 -15.90 -33.85
CA TRP A 51 -6.48 -14.53 -33.34
C TRP A 51 -5.85 -13.61 -34.39
N ALA A 52 -4.86 -14.10 -35.16
CA ALA A 52 -4.18 -13.33 -36.19
C ALA A 52 -5.12 -13.11 -37.39
N LYS A 53 -5.81 -14.17 -37.82
CA LYS A 53 -6.85 -14.10 -38.87
C LYS A 53 -7.98 -13.14 -38.50
N SER A 54 -8.42 -13.16 -37.24
CA SER A 54 -9.44 -12.24 -36.73
C SER A 54 -9.03 -10.78 -36.86
N ILE A 55 -7.77 -10.43 -36.57
CA ILE A 55 -7.26 -9.05 -36.72
C ILE A 55 -7.34 -8.61 -38.19
N VAL A 56 -6.92 -9.47 -39.14
CA VAL A 56 -6.98 -9.17 -40.58
C VAL A 56 -8.42 -8.99 -41.06
N ASN A 57 -9.35 -9.84 -40.62
CA ASN A 57 -10.78 -9.69 -40.92
C ASN A 57 -11.34 -8.35 -40.40
N GLN A 58 -10.87 -7.88 -39.26
CA GLN A 58 -11.26 -6.58 -38.70
C GLN A 58 -10.65 -5.41 -39.48
N PHE A 59 -9.42 -5.55 -40.03
CA PHE A 59 -8.89 -4.57 -40.98
C PHE A 59 -9.79 -4.45 -42.21
N HIS A 60 -10.17 -5.58 -42.82
CA HIS A 60 -11.12 -5.62 -43.94
C HIS A 60 -12.45 -4.94 -43.58
N SER A 61 -13.04 -5.30 -42.44
CA SER A 61 -14.28 -4.72 -41.94
C SER A 61 -14.21 -3.19 -41.76
N ASN A 62 -13.03 -2.67 -41.42
CA ASN A 62 -12.81 -1.23 -41.31
C ASN A 62 -12.64 -0.54 -42.67
N VAL A 63 -12.00 -1.20 -43.64
CA VAL A 63 -11.45 -0.57 -44.84
C VAL A 63 -12.34 -0.78 -46.07
N ASP A 64 -12.80 -2.00 -46.35
CA ASP A 64 -13.29 -2.38 -47.69
C ASP A 64 -14.50 -1.54 -48.15
N SER A 65 -15.51 -1.35 -47.31
CA SER A 65 -16.69 -0.55 -47.69
C SER A 65 -16.37 0.94 -47.93
N LYS A 66 -15.42 1.48 -47.15
CA LYS A 66 -14.95 2.87 -47.33
C LYS A 66 -14.11 2.99 -48.60
N LEU A 67 -13.31 1.98 -48.91
CA LEU A 67 -12.53 1.89 -50.14
C LEU A 67 -13.43 1.85 -51.38
N GLU A 68 -14.44 0.97 -51.41
CA GLU A 68 -15.41 0.90 -52.50
C GLU A 68 -16.12 2.24 -52.73
N THR A 69 -16.53 2.89 -51.63
CA THR A 69 -17.14 4.23 -51.67
C THR A 69 -16.16 5.27 -52.19
N HIS A 70 -14.90 5.22 -51.78
CA HIS A 70 -13.85 6.13 -52.23
C HIS A 70 -13.52 5.95 -53.73
N GLN A 71 -13.53 4.73 -54.25
CA GLN A 71 -13.26 4.46 -55.67
C GLN A 71 -14.29 5.12 -56.60
N THR A 72 -15.54 5.26 -56.15
CA THR A 72 -16.62 5.90 -56.92
C THR A 72 -16.78 7.38 -56.61
N ASN A 73 -16.51 7.80 -55.37
CA ASN A 73 -16.56 9.18 -54.92
C ASN A 73 -15.43 9.47 -53.93
N PRO A 74 -14.23 9.85 -54.40
CA PRO A 74 -13.06 10.00 -53.54
C PRO A 74 -13.24 11.04 -52.42
N ASN A 75 -14.03 12.10 -52.66
CA ASN A 75 -14.26 13.16 -51.67
C ASN A 75 -15.09 12.70 -50.46
N SER A 76 -15.91 11.66 -50.60
CA SER A 76 -16.85 11.22 -49.58
C SER A 76 -16.21 10.86 -48.23
N ILE A 77 -14.99 10.30 -48.24
CA ILE A 77 -14.27 9.89 -47.03
C ILE A 77 -13.79 11.07 -46.17
N PHE A 78 -13.78 12.28 -46.72
CA PHE A 78 -13.42 13.50 -45.99
C PHE A 78 -14.63 14.26 -45.45
N ASN A 79 -15.85 13.77 -45.69
CA ASN A 79 -17.07 14.39 -45.20
C ASN A 79 -17.11 14.37 -43.66
N GLY A 80 -17.35 15.53 -43.07
CA GLY A 80 -17.44 15.67 -41.60
C GLY A 80 -16.08 15.65 -40.88
N ILE A 81 -14.96 15.60 -41.59
CA ILE A 81 -13.63 15.76 -40.99
C ILE A 81 -13.45 17.24 -40.59
N PRO A 82 -13.14 17.53 -39.31
CA PRO A 82 -12.93 18.90 -38.85
C PRO A 82 -11.76 19.60 -39.57
N SER A 83 -11.82 20.93 -39.57
CA SER A 83 -10.69 21.75 -40.00
C SER A 83 -9.54 21.69 -39.01
N PHE A 84 -8.31 21.79 -39.52
CA PHE A 84 -7.11 21.78 -38.70
C PHE A 84 -7.01 23.10 -37.92
N PRO A 85 -6.76 23.05 -36.60
CA PRO A 85 -6.50 24.26 -35.82
C PRO A 85 -5.26 25.02 -36.30
N ALA A 86 -5.17 26.30 -35.95
CA ALA A 86 -4.06 27.16 -36.37
C ALA A 86 -2.74 26.86 -35.63
N ASN A 87 -2.82 26.31 -34.42
CA ASN A 87 -1.70 25.92 -33.56
C ASN A 87 -2.17 24.93 -32.47
N ASP A 88 -1.21 24.38 -31.71
CA ASP A 88 -1.42 23.31 -30.74
C ASP A 88 -1.79 23.78 -29.31
N LYS A 89 -2.45 24.94 -29.19
CA LYS A 89 -2.78 25.60 -27.91
C LYS A 89 -4.19 25.33 -27.37
N ASN A 90 -4.99 24.48 -28.00
CA ASN A 90 -6.30 24.12 -27.48
C ASN A 90 -6.16 23.38 -26.15
N SER A 91 -7.14 23.55 -25.25
CA SER A 91 -7.27 22.68 -24.09
C SER A 91 -7.52 21.24 -24.52
N GLU A 92 -7.15 20.27 -23.67
CA GLU A 92 -7.39 18.84 -23.92
C GLU A 92 -8.88 18.55 -24.21
N SER A 93 -9.78 19.18 -23.45
CA SER A 93 -11.23 19.07 -23.65
C SER A 93 -11.67 19.50 -25.06
N SER A 94 -11.11 20.60 -25.56
CA SER A 94 -11.45 21.16 -26.88
C SER A 94 -10.83 20.37 -28.02
N ALA A 95 -9.64 19.81 -27.82
CA ALA A 95 -8.96 18.97 -28.81
C ALA A 95 -9.55 17.56 -28.92
N SER A 96 -10.24 17.07 -27.88
CA SER A 96 -10.67 15.68 -27.80
C SER A 96 -11.58 15.21 -28.94
N SER A 97 -12.54 16.04 -29.36
CA SER A 97 -13.44 15.70 -30.49
C SER A 97 -12.71 15.76 -31.83
N LEU A 98 -11.81 16.73 -32.01
CA LEU A 98 -10.98 16.89 -33.20
C LEU A 98 -10.04 15.68 -33.37
N ALA A 99 -9.34 15.32 -32.30
CA ALA A 99 -8.46 14.16 -32.25
C ALA A 99 -9.20 12.86 -32.56
N SER A 100 -10.40 12.66 -32.01
CA SER A 100 -11.22 11.47 -32.28
C SER A 100 -11.56 11.34 -33.78
N SER A 101 -12.06 12.42 -34.39
CA SER A 101 -12.43 12.43 -35.82
C SER A 101 -11.23 12.18 -36.74
N HIS A 102 -10.10 12.87 -36.51
CA HIS A 102 -8.90 12.68 -37.32
C HIS A 102 -8.24 11.32 -37.09
N SER A 103 -8.15 10.86 -35.83
CA SER A 103 -7.60 9.55 -35.48
C SER A 103 -8.38 8.41 -36.14
N LYS A 104 -9.71 8.51 -36.24
CA LYS A 104 -10.55 7.51 -36.92
C LYS A 104 -10.23 7.39 -38.42
N LEU A 105 -10.03 8.52 -39.11
CA LEU A 105 -9.66 8.51 -40.52
C LEU A 105 -8.22 8.03 -40.73
N LEU A 106 -7.26 8.50 -39.94
CA LEU A 106 -5.87 8.05 -40.02
C LEU A 106 -5.71 6.57 -39.65
N SER A 107 -6.51 6.06 -38.72
CA SER A 107 -6.57 4.63 -38.40
C SER A 107 -7.07 3.81 -39.59
N THR A 108 -8.02 4.34 -40.38
CA THR A 108 -8.46 3.70 -41.63
C THR A 108 -7.31 3.63 -42.64
N ALA A 109 -6.55 4.71 -42.81
CA ALA A 109 -5.36 4.71 -43.67
C ALA A 109 -4.29 3.72 -43.19
N LYS A 110 -4.05 3.66 -41.88
CA LYS A 110 -3.15 2.67 -41.25
C LYS A 110 -3.58 1.24 -41.55
N TYR A 111 -4.85 0.88 -41.33
CA TYR A 111 -5.31 -0.48 -41.61
C TYR A 111 -5.30 -0.82 -43.10
N ALA A 112 -5.62 0.14 -43.99
CA ALA A 112 -5.45 -0.04 -45.42
C ALA A 112 -3.98 -0.29 -45.79
N SER A 113 -3.04 0.45 -45.21
CA SER A 113 -1.60 0.22 -45.43
C SER A 113 -1.12 -1.15 -44.94
N MET A 114 -1.66 -1.64 -43.83
CA MET A 114 -1.37 -2.99 -43.32
C MET A 114 -1.97 -4.07 -44.23
N LEU A 115 -3.19 -3.88 -44.74
CA LEU A 115 -3.78 -4.77 -45.74
C LEU A 115 -2.96 -4.78 -47.03
N TYR A 116 -2.42 -3.64 -47.47
CA TYR A 116 -1.50 -3.60 -48.60
C TYR A 116 -0.26 -4.47 -48.33
N TYR A 117 0.36 -4.36 -47.16
CA TYR A 117 1.50 -5.20 -46.82
C TYR A 117 1.15 -6.70 -46.80
N ILE A 118 -0.03 -7.08 -46.31
CA ILE A 118 -0.46 -8.47 -46.25
C ILE A 118 -0.81 -9.01 -47.64
N THR A 119 -1.55 -8.25 -48.44
CA THR A 119 -2.16 -8.72 -49.70
C THR A 119 -1.35 -8.37 -50.95
N GLU A 120 -0.46 -7.38 -50.86
CA GLU A 120 0.23 -6.72 -51.99
C GLU A 120 -0.72 -6.06 -53.01
N ASP A 121 -2.02 -5.93 -52.70
CA ASP A 121 -3.02 -5.30 -53.57
C ASP A 121 -2.93 -3.77 -53.48
N GLU A 122 -2.48 -3.15 -54.56
CA GLU A 122 -2.22 -1.70 -54.65
C GLU A 122 -3.46 -0.83 -54.41
N LYS A 123 -4.69 -1.37 -54.53
CA LYS A 123 -5.90 -0.61 -54.22
C LYS A 123 -5.90 -0.11 -52.77
N TYR A 124 -5.35 -0.89 -51.85
CA TYR A 124 -5.23 -0.53 -50.45
C TYR A 124 -4.15 0.54 -50.22
N ALA A 125 -3.02 0.43 -50.92
CA ALA A 125 -1.96 1.44 -50.87
C ALA A 125 -2.43 2.78 -51.43
N GLN A 126 -3.11 2.77 -52.58
CA GLN A 126 -3.67 3.96 -53.20
C GLN A 126 -4.68 4.66 -52.27
N PHE A 127 -5.53 3.90 -51.59
CA PHE A 127 -6.52 4.47 -50.66
C PHE A 127 -5.87 5.11 -49.45
N ALA A 128 -4.87 4.46 -48.86
CA ALA A 128 -4.08 5.05 -47.80
C ALA A 128 -3.35 6.32 -48.29
N ALA A 129 -2.76 6.29 -49.48
CA ALA A 129 -2.07 7.42 -50.08
C ALA A 129 -3.00 8.62 -50.30
N ASP A 130 -4.22 8.39 -50.77
CA ASP A 130 -5.24 9.43 -50.99
C ASP A 130 -5.68 10.08 -49.66
N ILE A 131 -5.79 9.30 -48.58
CA ILE A 131 -6.04 9.84 -47.25
C ILE A 131 -4.85 10.67 -46.75
N LEU A 132 -3.62 10.14 -46.84
CA LEU A 132 -2.42 10.83 -46.36
C LEU A 132 -2.15 12.13 -47.14
N ALA A 133 -2.47 12.16 -48.44
CA ALA A 133 -2.31 13.36 -49.28
C ALA A 133 -3.07 14.56 -48.71
N TYR A 134 -4.28 14.37 -48.18
CA TYR A 134 -5.03 15.44 -47.52
C TYR A 134 -4.27 16.04 -46.32
N TYR A 135 -3.65 15.21 -45.48
CA TYR A 135 -2.87 15.68 -44.34
C TYR A 135 -1.54 16.30 -44.79
N ILE A 136 -0.87 15.73 -45.79
CA ILE A 136 0.36 16.27 -46.37
C ILE A 136 0.12 17.66 -46.95
N ASP A 137 -0.98 17.84 -47.68
CA ASP A 137 -1.36 19.10 -48.30
C ASP A 137 -1.45 20.23 -47.27
N GLU A 138 -2.15 19.97 -46.16
CA GLU A 138 -2.32 20.96 -45.09
C GLU A 138 -1.03 21.18 -44.29
N ILE A 139 -0.36 20.10 -43.86
CA ILE A 139 0.77 20.18 -42.92
C ILE A 139 2.04 20.71 -43.60
N SER A 140 2.25 20.42 -44.88
CA SER A 140 3.44 20.89 -45.62
C SER A 140 3.51 22.42 -45.74
N THR A 141 2.38 23.12 -45.62
CA THR A 141 2.33 24.60 -45.64
C THR A 141 2.70 25.24 -44.31
N ARG A 142 2.86 24.44 -43.25
CA ARG A 142 3.10 24.87 -41.87
C ARG A 142 4.58 24.83 -41.51
N ASN A 143 4.89 25.14 -40.26
CA ASN A 143 6.19 24.94 -39.62
C ASN A 143 6.02 24.14 -38.31
N PRO A 144 7.11 23.70 -37.65
CA PRO A 144 7.02 22.95 -36.40
C PRO A 144 6.13 23.57 -35.31
N GLU A 145 6.14 24.90 -35.15
CA GLU A 145 5.38 25.63 -34.12
C GLU A 145 3.87 25.74 -34.40
N THR A 146 3.47 25.61 -35.66
CA THR A 146 2.06 25.76 -36.10
C THR A 146 1.44 24.44 -36.57
N THR A 147 2.26 23.40 -36.67
CA THR A 147 1.81 22.06 -37.07
C THR A 147 0.98 21.44 -35.96
N THR A 148 -0.24 21.04 -36.32
CA THR A 148 -1.19 20.40 -35.42
C THR A 148 -2.32 19.81 -36.26
N ILE A 149 -2.93 18.72 -35.79
CA ILE A 149 -4.13 18.12 -36.40
C ILE A 149 -5.35 18.37 -35.51
N SER A 150 -5.23 18.14 -34.21
CA SER A 150 -6.29 18.29 -33.22
C SER A 150 -6.21 19.58 -32.39
N GLY A 151 -5.15 20.35 -32.56
CA GLY A 151 -4.91 21.61 -31.86
C GLY A 151 -4.30 21.45 -30.48
N ASN A 152 -3.73 20.31 -30.12
CA ASN A 152 -3.13 20.12 -28.80
C ASN A 152 -1.84 19.29 -28.84
N TYR A 153 -0.80 19.82 -28.18
CA TYR A 153 0.55 19.25 -28.18
C TYR A 153 0.65 17.85 -27.56
N PHE A 154 -0.28 17.47 -26.68
CA PHE A 154 -0.31 16.17 -26.04
C PHE A 154 -1.15 15.17 -26.85
N TYR A 155 -2.28 15.62 -27.40
CA TYR A 155 -3.16 14.75 -28.19
C TYR A 155 -2.53 14.35 -29.51
N ASP A 156 -1.95 15.29 -30.27
CA ASP A 156 -1.49 14.97 -31.62
C ASP A 156 -0.39 13.87 -31.67
N PRO A 157 0.73 13.99 -30.92
CA PRO A 157 1.74 12.93 -30.88
C PRO A 157 1.22 11.64 -30.23
N ARG A 158 0.13 11.70 -29.46
CA ARG A 158 -0.46 10.53 -28.82
C ARG A 158 -1.45 9.82 -29.74
N THR A 159 -2.23 10.53 -30.56
CA THR A 159 -3.45 9.97 -31.19
C THR A 159 -3.54 10.16 -32.70
N THR A 160 -2.76 11.04 -33.32
CA THR A 160 -2.84 11.30 -34.77
C THR A 160 -1.52 11.00 -35.48
N TYR A 161 -0.41 11.58 -35.02
CA TYR A 161 0.91 11.42 -35.64
C TYR A 161 1.38 9.96 -35.76
N PRO A 162 1.19 9.07 -34.76
CA PRO A 162 1.59 7.67 -34.88
C PRO A 162 0.88 6.95 -36.04
N HIS A 163 -0.42 7.18 -36.23
CA HIS A 163 -1.18 6.53 -37.31
C HIS A 163 -0.75 7.03 -38.69
N PHE A 164 -0.50 8.34 -38.82
CA PHE A 164 0.05 8.92 -40.05
C PHE A 164 1.41 8.28 -40.38
N ALA A 165 2.31 8.22 -39.39
CA ALA A 165 3.66 7.68 -39.57
C ALA A 165 3.64 6.19 -39.96
N ILE A 166 2.85 5.36 -39.25
CA ILE A 166 2.71 3.94 -39.56
C ILE A 166 2.12 3.75 -40.96
N ALA A 167 1.07 4.49 -41.32
CA ALA A 167 0.47 4.39 -42.64
C ALA A 167 1.47 4.72 -43.76
N TYR A 168 2.24 5.80 -43.58
CA TYR A 168 3.30 6.21 -44.50
C TYR A 168 4.38 5.15 -44.66
N ASP A 169 4.88 4.61 -43.54
CA ASP A 169 5.92 3.57 -43.50
C ASP A 169 5.54 2.32 -44.31
N PHE A 170 4.30 1.83 -44.15
CA PHE A 170 3.81 0.65 -44.88
C PHE A 170 3.63 0.88 -46.39
N ILE A 171 3.27 2.10 -46.82
CA ILE A 171 3.07 2.41 -48.26
C ILE A 171 4.25 3.13 -48.90
N TYR A 172 5.37 3.32 -48.19
CA TYR A 172 6.53 4.06 -48.67
C TYR A 172 6.95 3.61 -50.09
N ASN A 173 7.17 2.30 -50.29
CA ASN A 173 7.61 1.77 -51.57
C ASN A 173 6.59 1.99 -52.69
N TYR A 174 5.28 2.00 -52.39
CA TYR A 174 4.23 2.32 -53.34
C TYR A 174 4.28 3.80 -53.77
N LEU A 175 4.46 4.71 -52.81
CA LEU A 175 4.57 6.15 -53.07
C LEU A 175 5.79 6.48 -53.96
N LYS A 176 6.89 5.73 -53.83
CA LYS A 176 8.10 5.92 -54.64
C LYS A 176 8.01 5.33 -56.05
N LYS A 177 6.95 4.58 -56.40
CA LYS A 177 6.79 4.06 -57.77
C LYS A 177 6.61 5.22 -58.75
N SER A 178 7.29 5.11 -59.90
CA SER A 178 7.18 6.12 -60.95
C SER A 178 5.74 6.21 -61.46
N GLY A 179 5.21 7.43 -61.53
CA GLY A 179 3.84 7.67 -61.99
C GLY A 179 2.76 7.51 -60.93
N THR A 180 3.11 7.27 -59.66
CA THR A 180 2.13 7.25 -58.56
C THR A 180 1.40 8.60 -58.48
N THR A 181 0.08 8.53 -58.39
CA THR A 181 -0.80 9.69 -58.21
C THR A 181 -1.56 9.59 -56.90
N VAL A 182 -1.98 10.74 -56.37
CA VAL A 182 -2.83 10.84 -55.18
C VAL A 182 -4.03 11.73 -55.44
N TYR A 183 -5.11 11.53 -54.69
CA TYR A 183 -6.28 12.37 -54.76
C TYR A 183 -6.08 13.67 -53.97
N SER A 184 -6.17 14.81 -54.65
CA SER A 184 -6.18 16.13 -54.02
C SER A 184 -7.61 16.53 -53.66
N LYS A 185 -7.90 16.60 -52.35
CA LYS A 185 -9.20 17.07 -51.84
C LYS A 185 -9.49 18.52 -52.29
N SER A 186 -8.46 19.36 -52.36
CA SER A 186 -8.60 20.79 -52.69
C SER A 186 -9.04 21.02 -54.14
N THR A 187 -8.52 20.22 -55.08
CA THR A 187 -8.84 20.35 -56.51
C THR A 187 -9.92 19.36 -56.97
N GLY A 188 -10.20 18.34 -56.18
CA GLY A 188 -11.13 17.27 -56.52
C GLY A 188 -10.61 16.31 -57.59
N THR A 189 -9.30 16.29 -57.86
CA THR A 189 -8.67 15.55 -58.97
C THR A 189 -7.47 14.73 -58.51
N ARG A 190 -7.05 13.74 -59.32
CA ARG A 190 -5.79 13.02 -59.13
C ARG A 190 -4.61 13.87 -59.61
N VAL A 191 -3.57 13.96 -58.79
CA VAL A 191 -2.33 14.71 -59.06
C VAL A 191 -1.12 13.80 -58.83
N PRO A 192 0.05 14.08 -59.44
CA PRO A 192 1.28 13.35 -59.14
C PRO A 192 1.62 13.42 -57.64
N TYR A 193 2.12 12.32 -57.08
CA TYR A 193 2.63 12.33 -55.71
C TYR A 193 3.89 13.19 -55.59
N ASP A 194 3.91 14.10 -54.61
CA ASP A 194 5.04 14.99 -54.34
C ASP A 194 5.77 14.55 -53.06
N ASN A 195 6.92 13.89 -53.25
CA ASN A 195 7.74 13.39 -52.15
C ASN A 195 8.38 14.51 -51.32
N GLU A 196 8.76 15.64 -51.94
CA GLU A 196 9.36 16.76 -51.22
C GLU A 196 8.33 17.41 -50.29
N LYS A 197 7.08 17.54 -50.77
CA LYS A 197 5.95 18.00 -49.97
C LYS A 197 5.64 17.07 -48.81
N ALA A 198 5.63 15.76 -49.05
CA ALA A 198 5.43 14.75 -48.00
C ALA A 198 6.53 14.81 -46.94
N GLN A 199 7.80 14.86 -47.34
CA GLN A 199 8.93 14.95 -46.43
C GLN A 199 8.95 16.26 -45.63
N ARG A 200 8.45 17.37 -46.21
CA ARG A 200 8.23 18.62 -45.46
C ARG A 200 7.16 18.45 -44.38
N ALA A 201 6.03 17.81 -44.70
CA ALA A 201 4.97 17.55 -43.73
C ALA A 201 5.45 16.63 -42.59
N ILE A 202 6.20 15.58 -42.90
CA ILE A 202 6.77 14.65 -41.90
C ILE A 202 7.75 15.37 -40.96
N LYS A 203 8.66 16.19 -41.50
CA LYS A 203 9.58 17.00 -40.68
C LYS A 203 8.86 18.00 -39.79
N ASN A 204 7.76 18.60 -40.28
CA ASN A 204 6.91 19.47 -39.49
C ASN A 204 6.21 18.73 -38.34
N ILE A 205 5.73 17.50 -38.56
CA ILE A 205 5.16 16.63 -37.52
C ILE A 205 6.21 16.28 -36.46
N ALA A 206 7.37 15.77 -36.89
CA ALA A 206 8.46 15.41 -35.97
C ALA A 206 8.96 16.63 -35.19
N GLY A 207 9.12 17.78 -35.87
CA GLY A 207 9.49 19.05 -35.27
C GLY A 207 8.48 19.55 -34.26
N ASN A 208 7.17 19.38 -34.49
CA ASN A 208 6.14 19.72 -33.50
C ASN A 208 6.19 18.80 -32.28
N ALA A 209 6.30 17.49 -32.49
CA ALA A 209 6.36 16.52 -31.39
C ALA A 209 7.56 16.80 -30.47
N LEU A 210 8.72 17.14 -31.05
CA LEU A 210 9.92 17.50 -30.29
C LEU A 210 9.87 18.93 -29.73
N ASN A 211 9.40 19.91 -30.50
CA ASN A 211 9.36 21.34 -30.15
C ASN A 211 10.71 21.89 -29.65
N GLU A 212 11.75 21.81 -30.48
CA GLU A 212 13.10 22.29 -30.15
C GLU A 212 13.12 23.78 -29.76
N SER A 213 12.25 24.61 -30.33
CA SER A 213 12.11 26.04 -30.00
C SER A 213 11.52 26.31 -28.61
N GLY A 214 10.88 25.30 -27.99
CA GLY A 214 10.37 25.36 -26.61
C GLY A 214 11.45 25.29 -25.53
N GLY A 215 12.70 25.00 -25.91
CA GLY A 215 13.85 24.89 -25.02
C GLY A 215 14.20 23.46 -24.63
N ASN A 216 15.39 23.30 -24.05
CA ASN A 216 16.00 22.01 -23.76
C ASN A 216 15.42 21.33 -22.53
N ASP A 217 15.55 20.01 -22.49
CA ASP A 217 15.31 19.21 -21.29
C ASP A 217 16.29 19.58 -20.16
N THR A 218 15.89 19.27 -18.93
CA THR A 218 16.76 19.29 -17.76
C THR A 218 16.76 17.88 -17.20
N HIS A 219 17.85 17.15 -17.43
CA HIS A 219 17.97 15.74 -17.04
C HIS A 219 17.95 15.58 -15.51
N GLY A 220 17.48 14.43 -15.04
CA GLY A 220 17.40 14.10 -13.61
C GLY A 220 16.22 14.73 -12.85
N LYS A 221 15.29 15.41 -13.53
CA LYS A 221 14.04 15.89 -12.92
C LYS A 221 12.95 14.80 -12.92
N ILE A 222 11.97 14.94 -12.04
CA ILE A 222 10.73 14.16 -12.06
C ILE A 222 9.76 14.80 -13.07
N ILE A 223 9.17 13.98 -13.95
CA ILE A 223 8.16 14.37 -14.94
C ILE A 223 6.89 13.51 -14.79
N SER A 224 5.79 13.91 -15.43
CA SER A 224 4.63 13.03 -15.61
C SER A 224 4.85 12.02 -16.73
N ASN A 225 3.94 11.05 -16.87
CA ASN A 225 3.90 10.10 -17.98
C ASN A 225 3.71 10.72 -19.38
N HIS A 226 3.42 12.02 -19.51
CA HIS A 226 3.07 12.62 -20.80
C HIS A 226 4.13 12.39 -21.90
N PRO A 227 5.43 12.58 -21.65
CA PRO A 227 6.49 12.32 -22.63
C PRO A 227 6.61 10.84 -23.03
N VAL A 228 6.18 9.91 -22.18
CA VAL A 228 6.09 8.47 -22.51
C VAL A 228 4.89 8.21 -23.44
N LEU A 229 3.77 8.90 -23.20
CA LEU A 229 2.57 8.75 -24.02
C LEU A 229 2.73 9.38 -25.42
N THR A 230 3.52 10.45 -25.54
CA THR A 230 3.81 11.13 -26.82
C THR A 230 4.99 10.54 -27.58
N SER A 231 5.81 9.69 -26.94
CA SER A 231 7.04 9.16 -27.55
C SER A 231 6.83 8.39 -28.86
N PRO A 232 5.72 7.63 -29.08
CA PRO A 232 5.53 6.97 -30.36
C PRO A 232 5.31 7.98 -31.50
N GLY A 233 4.54 9.06 -31.27
CA GLY A 233 4.34 10.10 -32.29
C GLY A 233 5.61 10.87 -32.60
N ALA A 234 6.52 11.01 -31.64
CA ALA A 234 7.84 11.55 -31.90
C ALA A 234 8.70 10.56 -32.70
N LEU A 235 8.95 9.35 -32.17
CA LEU A 235 9.87 8.40 -32.79
C LEU A 235 9.39 7.93 -34.17
N PHE A 236 8.12 7.56 -34.31
CA PHE A 236 7.61 7.01 -35.58
C PHE A 236 7.67 8.04 -36.70
N SER A 237 7.35 9.31 -36.41
CA SER A 237 7.50 10.38 -37.39
C SER A 237 8.95 10.67 -37.76
N ILE A 238 9.89 10.57 -36.81
CA ILE A 238 11.33 10.66 -37.10
C ILE A 238 11.76 9.55 -38.05
N LEU A 239 11.28 8.33 -37.85
CA LEU A 239 11.63 7.18 -38.70
C LEU A 239 11.13 7.31 -40.14
N CYS A 240 10.11 8.14 -40.40
CA CYS A 240 9.63 8.45 -41.75
C CYS A 240 10.45 9.54 -42.48
N VAL A 241 11.42 10.18 -41.82
CA VAL A 241 12.29 11.18 -42.45
C VAL A 241 13.32 10.47 -43.34
N GLU A 242 13.28 10.71 -44.65
CA GLU A 242 14.16 10.03 -45.62
C GLU A 242 15.62 10.52 -45.55
N ASP A 243 15.86 11.78 -45.20
CA ASP A 243 17.21 12.32 -45.04
C ASP A 243 17.90 11.68 -43.83
N ASP A 244 18.90 10.85 -44.10
CA ASP A 244 19.62 10.07 -43.08
C ASP A 244 20.30 10.95 -42.01
N VAL A 245 20.86 12.09 -42.42
CA VAL A 245 21.56 13.01 -41.52
C VAL A 245 20.56 13.71 -40.61
N GLU A 246 19.46 14.21 -41.17
CA GLU A 246 18.42 14.87 -40.40
C GLU A 246 17.66 13.90 -39.50
N ARG A 247 17.38 12.68 -39.98
CA ARG A 247 16.76 11.62 -39.17
C ARG A 247 17.63 11.29 -37.95
N GLU A 248 18.95 11.15 -38.13
CA GLU A 248 19.85 10.89 -37.01
C GLU A 248 19.93 12.08 -36.04
N ARG A 249 19.92 13.32 -36.56
CA ARG A 249 19.89 14.53 -35.72
C ARG A 249 18.64 14.56 -34.85
N LEU A 250 17.46 14.34 -35.43
CA LEU A 250 16.18 14.31 -34.74
C LEU A 250 16.10 13.14 -33.74
N PHE A 251 16.60 11.96 -34.12
CA PHE A 251 16.72 10.83 -33.21
C PHE A 251 17.58 11.17 -31.99
N ASN A 252 18.72 11.85 -32.19
CA ASN A 252 19.56 12.30 -31.09
C ASN A 252 18.86 13.36 -30.21
N VAL A 253 17.97 14.18 -30.77
CA VAL A 253 17.11 15.07 -29.97
C VAL A 253 16.12 14.27 -29.14
N PHE A 254 15.44 13.28 -29.71
CA PHE A 254 14.51 12.40 -28.98
C PHE A 254 15.20 11.57 -27.88
N TRP A 255 16.31 10.92 -28.23
CA TRP A 255 16.97 9.92 -27.40
C TRP A 255 17.90 10.55 -26.36
N GLU A 256 18.86 11.38 -26.78
CA GLU A 256 19.94 11.90 -25.93
C GLU A 256 19.64 13.29 -25.35
N LYS A 257 19.31 14.28 -26.19
CA LYS A 257 19.22 15.68 -25.73
C LYS A 257 17.93 15.97 -24.97
N GLY A 258 16.79 15.61 -25.55
CA GLY A 258 15.46 15.97 -25.06
C GLY A 258 15.12 17.46 -25.21
N THR A 259 13.83 17.75 -25.13
CA THR A 259 13.29 19.11 -25.03
C THR A 259 12.40 19.25 -23.79
N LYS A 260 11.89 20.45 -23.53
CA LYS A 260 10.86 20.64 -22.49
C LYS A 260 9.56 19.89 -22.79
N ARG A 261 9.23 19.67 -24.07
CA ARG A 261 8.00 18.99 -24.51
C ARG A 261 8.17 17.48 -24.55
N GLN A 262 9.21 17.00 -25.23
CA GLN A 262 9.55 15.59 -25.33
C GLN A 262 10.88 15.39 -24.62
N ASN A 263 10.82 15.02 -23.34
CA ASN A 263 12.03 14.80 -22.54
C ASN A 263 12.88 13.69 -23.12
N SER A 264 14.19 13.75 -22.85
CA SER A 264 15.16 12.78 -23.34
C SER A 264 14.72 11.38 -22.90
N PHE A 265 14.57 10.50 -23.89
CA PHE A 265 14.16 9.13 -23.59
C PHE A 265 15.21 8.44 -22.72
N LYS A 266 16.50 8.60 -23.06
CA LYS A 266 17.61 7.98 -22.32
C LYS A 266 17.97 8.65 -21.01
N ASN A 267 18.06 9.98 -20.98
CA ASN A 267 18.66 10.70 -19.84
C ASN A 267 17.61 11.23 -18.85
N THR A 268 16.32 11.17 -19.18
CA THR A 268 15.22 11.58 -18.28
C THR A 268 14.19 10.47 -18.06
N ILE A 269 13.64 9.86 -19.12
CA ILE A 269 12.57 8.87 -18.98
C ILE A 269 13.07 7.54 -18.41
N LEU A 270 14.07 6.91 -19.03
CA LEU A 270 14.56 5.59 -18.59
C LEU A 270 15.11 5.58 -17.15
N PRO A 271 15.84 6.61 -16.67
CA PRO A 271 16.33 6.65 -15.29
C PRO A 271 15.22 6.69 -14.23
N MET A 272 14.04 7.21 -14.56
CA MET A 272 12.91 7.28 -13.61
C MET A 272 12.37 5.91 -13.19
N PHE A 273 12.59 4.86 -13.99
CA PHE A 273 12.17 3.50 -13.65
C PHE A 273 12.95 2.90 -12.45
N GLY A 274 14.10 3.49 -12.13
CA GLY A 274 14.93 3.08 -11.00
C GLY A 274 15.34 1.61 -11.03
N GLU A 275 15.74 1.09 -9.87
CA GLU A 275 16.18 -0.29 -9.71
C GLU A 275 15.05 -1.33 -9.91
N GLN A 276 13.81 -0.96 -9.57
CA GLN A 276 12.66 -1.87 -9.67
C GLN A 276 12.12 -1.99 -11.10
N GLY A 277 12.55 -1.13 -12.03
CA GLY A 277 12.07 -1.18 -13.41
C GLY A 277 10.59 -0.81 -13.55
N VAL A 278 10.06 0.06 -12.67
CA VAL A 278 8.64 0.46 -12.66
C VAL A 278 8.55 1.98 -12.73
N TRP A 279 7.66 2.50 -13.58
CA TRP A 279 7.41 3.94 -13.68
C TRP A 279 6.85 4.48 -12.35
N PRO A 280 7.40 5.58 -11.79
CA PRO A 280 7.13 5.98 -10.41
C PRO A 280 5.83 6.80 -10.28
N GLU A 281 4.70 6.24 -10.70
CA GLU A 281 3.35 6.79 -10.52
C GLU A 281 2.45 5.80 -9.76
N SER A 282 1.15 6.08 -9.68
CA SER A 282 0.15 5.14 -9.17
C SER A 282 0.04 3.89 -10.07
N VAL A 283 -0.52 2.79 -9.55
CA VAL A 283 -0.55 1.47 -10.21
C VAL A 283 -0.94 1.55 -11.69
N SER A 284 -2.12 2.11 -12.00
CA SER A 284 -2.63 2.14 -13.39
C SER A 284 -1.79 3.03 -14.32
N TYR A 285 -1.14 4.07 -13.78
CA TYR A 285 -0.23 4.93 -14.55
C TYR A 285 1.19 4.37 -14.61
N SER A 286 1.50 3.29 -13.89
CA SER A 286 2.84 2.71 -13.86
C SER A 286 3.10 1.74 -15.02
N PHE A 287 2.05 1.20 -15.66
CA PHE A 287 2.21 0.17 -16.69
C PHE A 287 3.08 0.62 -17.86
N MET A 288 2.89 1.85 -18.34
CA MET A 288 3.72 2.50 -19.37
C MET A 288 4.21 1.60 -20.52
N PRO A 289 3.33 0.86 -21.23
CA PRO A 289 3.71 -0.09 -22.29
C PRO A 289 4.46 0.56 -23.45
N ASN A 290 4.28 1.88 -23.67
CA ASN A 290 5.03 2.65 -24.64
C ASN A 290 6.55 2.60 -24.41
N VAL A 291 7.03 2.37 -23.18
CA VAL A 291 8.48 2.24 -22.95
C VAL A 291 8.99 0.92 -23.52
N SER A 292 8.31 -0.19 -23.22
CA SER A 292 8.60 -1.50 -23.80
C SER A 292 8.52 -1.48 -25.33
N LEU A 293 7.52 -0.78 -25.87
CA LEU A 293 7.36 -0.52 -27.30
C LEU A 293 8.57 0.19 -27.91
N ILE A 294 8.94 1.36 -27.38
CA ILE A 294 10.05 2.16 -27.91
C ILE A 294 11.35 1.37 -27.84
N LEU A 295 11.64 0.71 -26.71
CA LEU A 295 12.84 -0.11 -26.57
C LEU A 295 12.86 -1.28 -27.57
N ASN A 296 11.71 -1.91 -27.84
CA ASN A 296 11.60 -2.97 -28.83
C ASN A 296 11.90 -2.45 -30.25
N VAL A 297 11.38 -1.26 -30.62
CA VAL A 297 11.69 -0.61 -31.89
C VAL A 297 13.18 -0.27 -31.98
N ILE A 298 13.76 0.37 -30.95
CA ILE A 298 15.18 0.76 -30.94
C ILE A 298 16.11 -0.45 -31.02
N ASP A 299 15.83 -1.53 -30.31
CA ASP A 299 16.62 -2.77 -30.38
C ASP A 299 16.66 -3.35 -31.82
N ARG A 300 15.57 -3.22 -32.58
CA ARG A 300 15.54 -3.67 -33.98
C ARG A 300 16.29 -2.72 -34.92
N ILE A 301 16.07 -1.41 -34.81
CA ILE A 301 16.60 -0.42 -35.79
C ILE A 301 18.05 -0.01 -35.51
N LYS A 302 18.47 -0.06 -34.25
CA LYS A 302 19.81 0.31 -33.79
C LYS A 302 20.33 -0.77 -32.83
N PRO A 303 20.52 -2.02 -33.30
CA PRO A 303 20.87 -3.15 -32.44
C PRO A 303 22.19 -2.95 -31.69
N THR A 304 23.12 -2.16 -32.23
CA THR A 304 24.39 -1.81 -31.59
C THR A 304 24.25 -0.99 -30.30
N MET A 305 23.09 -0.36 -30.08
CA MET A 305 22.80 0.34 -28.83
C MET A 305 22.51 -0.60 -27.66
N ASN A 306 22.28 -1.90 -27.92
CA ASN A 306 22.05 -2.93 -26.89
C ASN A 306 21.03 -2.53 -25.81
N VAL A 307 19.94 -1.85 -26.21
CA VAL A 307 18.96 -1.32 -25.26
C VAL A 307 18.24 -2.43 -24.48
N ALA A 308 18.03 -3.60 -25.10
CA ALA A 308 17.44 -4.76 -24.44
C ALA A 308 18.24 -5.21 -23.21
N GLN A 309 19.57 -5.22 -23.34
CA GLN A 309 20.48 -5.60 -22.26
C GLN A 309 20.67 -4.45 -21.26
N SER A 310 20.80 -3.21 -21.75
CA SER A 310 21.07 -2.03 -20.91
C SER A 310 19.92 -1.67 -19.97
N TYR A 311 18.69 -2.03 -20.35
CA TYR A 311 17.47 -1.73 -19.60
C TYR A 311 16.70 -3.00 -19.24
N GLN A 312 17.42 -4.11 -19.02
CA GLN A 312 16.82 -5.40 -18.67
C GLN A 312 15.90 -5.31 -17.44
N ASN A 313 16.28 -4.49 -16.45
CA ASN A 313 15.50 -4.24 -15.25
C ASN A 313 14.08 -3.74 -15.55
N ILE A 314 13.85 -2.95 -16.60
CA ILE A 314 12.50 -2.47 -16.97
C ILE A 314 11.62 -3.62 -17.45
N PHE A 315 12.16 -4.53 -18.26
CA PHE A 315 11.41 -5.71 -18.71
C PHE A 315 11.14 -6.70 -17.56
N GLU A 316 12.08 -6.84 -16.63
CA GLU A 316 11.89 -7.66 -15.42
C GLU A 316 10.88 -7.02 -14.45
N GLY A 317 10.97 -5.70 -14.28
CA GLY A 317 10.11 -4.89 -13.42
C GLY A 317 8.65 -4.91 -13.84
N ALA A 318 8.35 -5.04 -15.14
CA ALA A 318 6.97 -5.18 -15.62
C ALA A 318 6.21 -6.36 -14.99
N PHE A 319 6.90 -7.43 -14.57
CA PHE A 319 6.26 -8.58 -13.90
C PHE A 319 5.92 -8.34 -12.42
N LEU A 320 6.33 -7.20 -11.85
CA LEU A 320 5.84 -6.77 -10.52
C LEU A 320 4.33 -6.57 -10.53
N PHE A 321 3.73 -6.17 -11.66
CA PHE A 321 2.29 -5.90 -11.73
C PHE A 321 1.43 -7.15 -11.49
N GLU A 322 1.87 -8.35 -11.90
CA GLU A 322 1.16 -9.59 -11.53
C GLU A 322 1.08 -9.77 -10.01
N ASN A 323 2.16 -9.43 -9.29
CA ASN A 323 2.19 -9.48 -7.83
C ASN A 323 1.37 -8.38 -7.15
N LEU A 324 0.86 -7.38 -7.88
CA LEU A 324 0.00 -6.31 -7.38
C LEU A 324 -1.50 -6.59 -7.59
N ARG A 325 -1.86 -7.82 -7.95
CA ARG A 325 -3.26 -8.27 -8.08
C ARG A 325 -3.75 -8.95 -6.81
N HIS A 326 -4.98 -8.66 -6.43
CA HIS A 326 -5.77 -9.43 -5.47
C HIS A 326 -6.10 -10.83 -6.02
N PRO A 327 -6.53 -11.79 -5.18
CA PRO A 327 -6.91 -13.13 -5.63
C PRO A 327 -7.99 -13.20 -6.71
N ASN A 328 -8.88 -12.20 -6.82
CA ASN A 328 -9.83 -12.07 -7.93
C ASN A 328 -9.26 -11.33 -9.17
N ARG A 329 -7.94 -11.22 -9.28
CA ARG A 329 -7.15 -10.56 -10.35
C ARG A 329 -7.28 -9.04 -10.48
N ARG A 330 -8.11 -8.38 -9.67
CA ARG A 330 -8.23 -6.91 -9.63
C ARG A 330 -7.01 -6.30 -8.94
N PHE A 331 -6.58 -5.12 -9.35
CA PHE A 331 -5.39 -4.50 -8.76
C PHE A 331 -5.63 -3.91 -7.36
N VAL A 332 -4.57 -3.90 -6.54
CA VAL A 332 -4.48 -3.00 -5.39
C VAL A 332 -4.52 -1.54 -5.84
N THR A 333 -4.90 -0.62 -4.96
CA THR A 333 -4.90 0.82 -5.30
C THR A 333 -4.05 1.63 -4.36
N TYR A 334 -3.09 2.38 -4.92
CA TYR A 334 -2.44 3.51 -4.29
C TYR A 334 -2.43 4.69 -5.26
N GLY A 335 -2.65 5.90 -4.74
CA GLY A 335 -2.83 7.10 -5.55
C GLY A 335 -3.98 6.99 -6.55
N ASP A 336 -3.87 7.73 -7.65
CA ASP A 336 -4.88 7.74 -8.69
C ASP A 336 -4.82 6.45 -9.54
N SER A 337 -5.58 5.43 -9.16
CA SER A 337 -5.67 4.14 -9.88
C SER A 337 -7.10 3.65 -10.03
N HIS A 338 -7.32 2.86 -11.08
CA HIS A 338 -8.51 2.03 -11.28
C HIS A 338 -8.17 0.55 -11.16
N ARG A 339 -9.02 -0.21 -10.48
CA ARG A 339 -8.76 -1.64 -10.18
C ARG A 339 -8.90 -2.55 -11.39
N ASP A 340 -9.76 -2.16 -12.33
CA ASP A 340 -10.14 -2.94 -13.50
C ASP A 340 -9.47 -2.43 -14.78
N ASN A 341 -8.68 -1.36 -14.68
CA ASN A 341 -7.85 -0.90 -15.79
C ASN A 341 -6.57 -1.74 -15.82
N ASP A 342 -6.52 -2.70 -16.74
CA ASP A 342 -5.41 -3.63 -16.92
C ASP A 342 -4.78 -3.42 -18.29
N GLY A 343 -3.63 -2.74 -18.31
CA GLY A 343 -2.81 -2.52 -19.51
C GLY A 343 -1.49 -3.31 -19.48
N THR A 344 -1.42 -4.38 -18.68
CA THR A 344 -0.18 -5.15 -18.50
C THR A 344 0.10 -6.09 -19.68
N ASP A 345 -0.92 -6.52 -20.42
CA ASP A 345 -0.75 -7.44 -21.56
C ASP A 345 0.09 -6.82 -22.68
N GLU A 346 -0.05 -5.53 -22.94
CA GLU A 346 0.78 -4.81 -23.91
C GLU A 346 2.27 -4.91 -23.58
N ASN A 347 2.64 -4.75 -22.31
CA ASN A 347 4.02 -4.94 -21.86
C ASN A 347 4.49 -6.36 -22.12
N TYR A 348 3.70 -7.35 -21.69
CA TYR A 348 4.10 -8.75 -21.81
C TYR A 348 4.19 -9.20 -23.27
N LYS A 349 3.36 -8.66 -24.18
CA LYS A 349 3.47 -8.90 -25.63
C LYS A 349 4.80 -8.39 -26.18
N TYR A 350 5.15 -7.13 -25.90
CA TYR A 350 6.42 -6.57 -26.36
C TYR A 350 7.63 -7.27 -25.75
N ILE A 351 7.56 -7.64 -24.47
CA ILE A 351 8.60 -8.41 -23.78
C ILE A 351 8.73 -9.79 -24.41
N LEU A 352 7.64 -10.50 -24.70
CA LEU A 352 7.68 -11.82 -25.32
C LEU A 352 8.34 -11.79 -26.70
N ASN A 353 7.94 -10.82 -27.54
CA ASN A 353 8.54 -10.64 -28.86
C ASN A 353 10.04 -10.33 -28.78
N LEU A 354 10.43 -9.39 -27.91
CA LEU A 354 11.83 -9.07 -27.66
C LEU A 354 12.61 -10.30 -27.15
N ALA A 355 12.05 -11.00 -26.16
CA ALA A 355 12.69 -12.14 -25.53
C ALA A 355 12.95 -13.28 -26.52
N LYS A 356 11.98 -13.62 -27.38
CA LYS A 356 12.17 -14.62 -28.43
C LYS A 356 13.24 -14.19 -29.44
N ARG A 357 13.20 -12.93 -29.90
CA ARG A 357 14.19 -12.39 -30.85
C ARG A 357 15.62 -12.41 -30.29
N LYS A 358 15.77 -12.20 -28.97
CA LYS A 358 17.07 -12.17 -28.28
C LYS A 358 17.46 -13.50 -27.64
N GLY A 359 16.61 -14.53 -27.72
CA GLY A 359 16.84 -15.83 -27.07
C GLY A 359 16.85 -15.78 -25.54
N ASN A 360 16.12 -14.85 -24.90
CA ASN A 360 16.02 -14.75 -23.44
C ASN A 360 14.89 -15.66 -22.92
N SER A 361 15.24 -16.90 -22.59
CA SER A 361 14.28 -17.91 -22.11
C SER A 361 13.55 -17.53 -20.83
N THR A 362 14.19 -16.77 -19.92
CA THR A 362 13.60 -16.36 -18.65
C THR A 362 12.49 -15.33 -18.85
N LEU A 363 12.75 -14.27 -19.62
CA LEU A 363 11.73 -13.27 -19.95
C LEU A 363 10.61 -13.86 -20.82
N GLN A 364 10.98 -14.71 -21.79
CA GLN A 364 10.00 -15.42 -22.61
C GLN A 364 9.02 -16.20 -21.73
N LYS A 365 9.55 -17.02 -20.80
CA LYS A 365 8.72 -17.85 -19.94
C LYS A 365 7.79 -17.03 -19.04
N LYS A 366 8.31 -15.98 -18.41
CA LYS A 366 7.49 -15.06 -17.59
C LYS A 366 6.38 -14.41 -18.40
N ALA A 367 6.69 -13.94 -19.61
CA ALA A 367 5.70 -13.31 -20.49
C ALA A 367 4.62 -14.29 -20.97
N GLU A 368 5.01 -15.51 -21.34
CA GLU A 368 4.06 -16.57 -21.72
C GLU A 368 3.09 -16.91 -20.58
N VAL A 369 3.58 -17.06 -19.35
CA VAL A 369 2.75 -17.33 -18.16
C VAL A 369 1.82 -16.15 -17.83
N ALA A 370 2.32 -14.92 -17.87
CA ALA A 370 1.52 -13.73 -17.60
C ALA A 370 0.41 -13.54 -18.66
N LEU A 371 0.74 -13.69 -19.95
CA LEU A 371 -0.23 -13.61 -21.05
C LEU A 371 -1.26 -14.73 -21.01
N ALA A 372 -0.86 -15.96 -20.71
CA ALA A 372 -1.78 -17.09 -20.60
C ALA A 372 -2.87 -16.81 -19.55
N GLN A 373 -2.48 -16.36 -18.35
CA GLN A 373 -3.43 -15.99 -17.30
C GLN A 373 -4.30 -14.78 -17.69
N TYR A 374 -3.73 -13.79 -18.37
CA TYR A 374 -4.49 -12.64 -18.85
C TYR A 374 -5.58 -13.09 -19.84
N PHE A 375 -5.21 -13.90 -20.85
CA PHE A 375 -6.17 -14.41 -21.83
C PHE A 375 -7.22 -15.31 -21.20
N GLU A 376 -6.85 -16.20 -20.27
CA GLU A 376 -7.81 -17.02 -19.52
C GLU A 376 -8.85 -16.13 -18.81
N ALA A 377 -8.39 -15.11 -18.09
CA ALA A 377 -9.27 -14.17 -17.39
C ALA A 377 -10.19 -13.35 -18.31
N LYS A 378 -9.81 -13.16 -19.58
CA LYS A 378 -10.62 -12.48 -20.60
C LYS A 378 -11.52 -13.45 -21.40
N GLY A 379 -11.54 -14.75 -21.09
CA GLY A 379 -12.32 -15.75 -21.80
C GLY A 379 -11.68 -16.21 -23.11
N GLY A 380 -10.36 -16.08 -23.22
CA GLY A 380 -9.55 -16.42 -24.39
C GLY A 380 -8.81 -15.22 -24.98
N ARG A 381 -8.01 -15.48 -26.02
CA ARG A 381 -7.30 -14.44 -26.77
C ARG A 381 -8.27 -13.71 -27.71
N VAL A 382 -9.11 -12.83 -27.16
CA VAL A 382 -10.04 -12.01 -27.93
C VAL A 382 -9.38 -10.68 -28.28
N HIS A 383 -9.22 -10.39 -29.58
CA HIS A 383 -8.70 -9.11 -30.06
C HIS A 383 -9.84 -8.37 -30.76
N GLN A 384 -10.13 -7.15 -30.30
CA GLN A 384 -11.12 -6.27 -30.92
C GLN A 384 -10.45 -4.95 -31.23
N LEU A 385 -10.51 -4.52 -32.50
CA LEU A 385 -10.10 -3.18 -32.88
C LEU A 385 -11.08 -2.19 -32.24
N THR A 386 -10.54 -1.46 -31.29
CA THR A 386 -11.18 -0.32 -30.64
C THR A 386 -11.46 0.83 -31.61
N THR A 387 -12.48 1.63 -31.29
CA THR A 387 -12.72 2.95 -31.91
C THR A 387 -12.28 4.11 -31.00
N SER A 388 -11.65 3.80 -29.86
CA SER A 388 -11.16 4.80 -28.91
C SER A 388 -10.03 5.63 -29.48
N THR A 389 -10.03 6.92 -29.17
CA THR A 389 -9.06 7.90 -29.67
C THR A 389 -7.63 7.65 -29.17
N PHE A 390 -7.47 7.06 -27.99
CA PHE A 390 -6.17 6.91 -27.30
C PHE A 390 -5.53 5.54 -27.46
N ASP A 391 -6.11 4.71 -28.31
CA ASP A 391 -6.00 3.28 -28.23
C ASP A 391 -5.39 2.76 -29.54
N ASN A 392 -4.10 3.08 -29.70
CA ASN A 392 -3.53 3.35 -31.02
C ASN A 392 -2.82 2.14 -31.65
N TYR A 393 -2.56 1.06 -30.88
CA TYR A 393 -1.61 0.02 -31.27
C TYR A 393 -2.18 -1.40 -31.33
N PHE A 394 -3.48 -1.64 -31.17
CA PHE A 394 -4.02 -3.00 -31.26
C PHE A 394 -3.76 -3.72 -32.60
N GLY A 395 -3.68 -2.97 -33.71
CA GLY A 395 -3.28 -3.55 -34.99
C GLY A 395 -1.83 -4.10 -34.99
N LEU A 396 -1.00 -3.66 -34.05
CA LEU A 396 0.37 -4.12 -33.87
C LEU A 396 0.44 -5.51 -33.25
N ASP A 397 -0.64 -6.00 -32.65
CA ASP A 397 -0.70 -7.38 -32.17
C ASP A 397 -0.47 -8.41 -33.29
N LEU A 398 -0.78 -8.08 -34.55
CA LEU A 398 -0.44 -8.94 -35.69
C LEU A 398 1.08 -9.01 -35.96
N PHE A 399 1.79 -7.92 -35.69
CA PHE A 399 3.21 -7.77 -36.04
C PHE A 399 4.15 -8.11 -34.88
N TRP A 400 3.70 -7.89 -33.64
CA TRP A 400 4.48 -8.09 -32.41
C TRP A 400 3.82 -9.05 -31.41
N GLY A 401 2.63 -9.54 -31.73
CA GLY A 401 2.01 -10.61 -30.96
C GLY A 401 2.64 -11.95 -31.32
N GLU A 402 3.07 -12.66 -30.29
CA GLU A 402 3.66 -13.99 -30.42
C GLU A 402 2.62 -15.07 -30.10
N PRO A 403 2.71 -16.27 -30.72
CA PRO A 403 1.98 -17.43 -30.23
C PRO A 403 2.39 -17.75 -28.79
N THR A 404 1.38 -17.97 -27.95
CA THR A 404 1.53 -18.46 -26.58
C THR A 404 1.17 -19.96 -26.53
N PRO A 405 1.81 -20.77 -25.67
CA PRO A 405 1.44 -22.17 -25.52
C PRO A 405 -0.05 -22.32 -25.18
N SER A 406 -0.78 -23.13 -25.95
CA SER A 406 -2.23 -23.33 -25.80
C SER A 406 -2.63 -23.96 -24.45
N ASN A 407 -1.68 -24.61 -23.77
CA ASN A 407 -1.88 -25.44 -22.58
C ASN A 407 -0.82 -25.14 -21.49
N SER A 408 -0.48 -23.86 -21.24
CA SER A 408 0.40 -23.57 -20.10
C SER A 408 -0.31 -23.89 -18.78
N ILE A 409 -0.01 -25.04 -18.19
CA ILE A 409 -0.48 -25.45 -16.86
C ILE A 409 0.25 -24.68 -15.75
N GLU A 410 1.35 -24.01 -16.09
CA GLU A 410 2.16 -23.26 -15.15
C GLU A 410 1.44 -21.98 -14.71
N LYS A 411 1.18 -21.91 -13.40
CA LYS A 411 0.60 -20.75 -12.75
C LYS A 411 1.71 -19.76 -12.40
N PHE A 412 1.35 -18.48 -12.34
CA PHE A 412 2.28 -17.48 -11.84
C PHE A 412 2.57 -17.68 -10.37
N ASP A 413 3.84 -17.54 -10.03
CA ASP A 413 4.37 -17.66 -8.68
C ASP A 413 4.18 -16.32 -7.95
N TYR A 414 3.00 -16.16 -7.34
CA TYR A 414 2.66 -14.97 -6.56
C TYR A 414 3.45 -14.95 -5.26
N LYS A 415 4.22 -13.88 -5.04
CA LYS A 415 5.03 -13.71 -3.83
C LYS A 415 4.22 -13.12 -2.67
N PRO A 416 4.41 -13.62 -1.43
CA PRO A 416 3.68 -13.13 -0.26
C PRO A 416 3.90 -11.65 0.03
N THR A 417 5.13 -11.18 -0.18
CA THR A 417 5.55 -9.79 0.12
C THR A 417 6.00 -9.07 -1.13
N VAL A 418 5.41 -7.89 -1.38
CA VAL A 418 5.84 -6.99 -2.47
C VAL A 418 6.03 -5.59 -1.90
N VAL A 419 7.21 -5.00 -2.07
CA VAL A 419 7.48 -3.63 -1.66
C VAL A 419 7.62 -2.77 -2.91
N ILE A 420 6.88 -1.67 -2.99
CA ILE A 420 6.98 -0.67 -4.06
C ILE A 420 7.66 0.56 -3.48
N LYS A 421 8.94 0.75 -3.83
CA LYS A 421 9.83 1.70 -3.17
C LYS A 421 9.39 3.15 -3.36
N HIS A 422 9.02 3.56 -4.58
CA HIS A 422 8.59 4.94 -4.85
C HIS A 422 7.27 5.29 -4.16
N ALA A 423 6.39 4.31 -3.99
CA ALA A 423 5.09 4.50 -3.35
C ALA A 423 5.13 4.28 -1.83
N GLY A 424 6.23 3.74 -1.29
CA GLY A 424 6.34 3.39 0.13
C GLY A 424 5.31 2.35 0.57
N VAL A 425 4.92 1.43 -0.31
CA VAL A 425 3.86 0.44 -0.06
C VAL A 425 4.45 -0.96 0.12
N ALA A 426 3.97 -1.71 1.11
CA ALA A 426 4.15 -3.16 1.20
C ALA A 426 2.81 -3.89 1.05
N LEU A 427 2.78 -4.87 0.16
CA LEU A 427 1.73 -5.87 0.03
C LEU A 427 2.04 -7.07 0.91
N GLN A 428 1.00 -7.66 1.48
CA GLN A 428 1.00 -8.96 2.15
C GLN A 428 -0.12 -9.83 1.58
N ARG A 429 0.16 -11.11 1.34
CA ARG A 429 -0.84 -12.13 1.00
C ARG A 429 -0.51 -13.46 1.66
N ASN A 430 -1.52 -14.26 1.97
CA ASN A 430 -1.34 -15.62 2.46
C ASN A 430 -1.26 -16.63 1.30
N TYR A 431 -0.78 -17.83 1.62
CA TYR A 431 -0.92 -19.00 0.76
C TYR A 431 -2.34 -19.59 0.83
N VAL A 432 -2.87 -20.01 -0.32
CA VAL A 432 -4.10 -20.81 -0.47
C VAL A 432 -3.92 -21.79 -1.61
N GLU A 433 -4.08 -23.07 -1.32
CA GLU A 433 -4.02 -24.14 -2.33
C GLU A 433 -5.27 -24.15 -3.21
N ASP A 434 -6.45 -24.18 -2.59
CA ASP A 434 -7.75 -24.29 -3.26
C ASP A 434 -8.69 -23.11 -2.95
N ASN A 435 -9.38 -22.62 -3.98
CA ASN A 435 -10.32 -21.49 -3.89
C ASN A 435 -9.71 -20.22 -3.26
N ASN A 436 -8.61 -19.75 -3.85
CA ASN A 436 -7.93 -18.53 -3.43
C ASN A 436 -8.83 -17.27 -3.52
N ILE A 437 -9.86 -17.27 -4.37
CA ILE A 437 -10.80 -16.15 -4.49
C ILE A 437 -11.60 -15.94 -3.19
N ASP A 438 -12.11 -17.00 -2.57
CA ASP A 438 -12.88 -16.86 -1.32
C ASP A 438 -11.99 -16.88 -0.07
N TYR A 439 -10.90 -17.66 -0.07
CA TYR A 439 -10.09 -17.88 1.14
C TYR A 439 -8.76 -17.12 1.18
N GLY A 440 -8.41 -16.45 0.07
CA GLY A 440 -7.25 -15.58 -0.03
C GLY A 440 -7.44 -14.27 0.73
N LEU A 441 -6.38 -13.87 1.42
CA LEU A 441 -6.14 -12.60 2.04
C LEU A 441 -5.04 -11.91 1.23
N CYS A 442 -5.29 -10.68 0.83
CA CYS A 442 -4.32 -9.80 0.20
C CYS A 442 -4.56 -8.37 0.65
N GLY A 443 -3.54 -7.67 1.12
CA GLY A 443 -3.67 -6.31 1.58
C GLY A 443 -2.40 -5.51 1.36
N ILE A 444 -2.53 -4.19 1.36
CA ILE A 444 -1.38 -3.28 1.30
C ILE A 444 -1.35 -2.37 2.51
N ILE A 445 -0.15 -1.97 2.93
CA ILE A 445 0.08 -0.87 3.87
C ILE A 445 1.14 0.09 3.33
N GLY A 446 0.98 1.39 3.57
CA GLY A 446 2.01 2.39 3.27
C GLY A 446 1.48 3.68 2.64
N GLY A 447 2.38 4.47 2.06
CA GLY A 447 2.07 5.74 1.41
C GLY A 447 3.30 6.61 1.18
N ALA A 448 3.28 7.42 0.12
CA ALA A 448 4.35 8.34 -0.24
C ALA A 448 3.84 9.49 -1.13
N HIS A 449 4.73 10.41 -1.47
CA HIS A 449 4.52 11.41 -2.52
C HIS A 449 5.21 11.00 -3.83
N TYR A 450 4.47 11.07 -4.92
CA TYR A 450 4.91 10.83 -6.31
C TYR A 450 3.87 11.48 -7.26
N VAL A 451 4.12 11.51 -8.57
CA VAL A 451 3.10 12.04 -9.51
C VAL A 451 1.87 11.14 -9.45
N HIS A 452 0.67 11.73 -9.35
CA HIS A 452 -0.58 10.99 -9.14
C HIS A 452 -0.70 10.28 -7.76
N SER A 453 0.10 10.67 -6.76
CA SER A 453 -0.06 10.19 -5.38
C SER A 453 -1.21 10.87 -4.64
N HIS A 454 -1.59 10.25 -3.51
CA HIS A 454 -2.45 10.81 -2.47
C HIS A 454 -1.62 11.09 -1.20
N CYS A 455 -2.18 11.82 -0.24
CA CYS A 455 -1.59 12.10 1.07
C CYS A 455 -2.37 11.35 2.15
N THR A 456 -1.80 10.24 2.62
CA THR A 456 -2.56 9.17 3.30
C THR A 456 -1.94 8.71 4.62
N GLY A 457 -0.75 9.20 4.97
CA GLY A 457 0.10 8.55 5.96
C GLY A 457 0.36 7.10 5.58
N ILE A 458 0.33 6.20 6.57
CA ILE A 458 0.41 4.75 6.34
C ILE A 458 -1.00 4.15 6.18
N THR A 459 -1.57 4.24 4.98
CA THR A 459 -2.91 3.70 4.70
C THR A 459 -2.91 2.17 4.67
N MET A 460 -4.11 1.58 4.65
CA MET A 460 -4.32 0.15 4.48
C MET A 460 -5.45 -0.14 3.50
N GLU A 461 -5.32 -1.22 2.74
CA GLU A 461 -6.40 -1.83 1.98
C GLU A 461 -6.42 -3.34 2.22
N LEU A 462 -7.62 -3.92 2.40
CA LEU A 462 -7.78 -5.35 2.70
C LEU A 462 -8.76 -6.05 1.75
N TYR A 463 -8.34 -7.21 1.24
CA TYR A 463 -9.15 -8.16 0.49
C TYR A 463 -9.49 -9.40 1.34
N GLY A 464 -10.67 -9.96 1.12
CA GLY A 464 -11.04 -11.30 1.59
C GLY A 464 -12.44 -11.68 1.16
N ALA A 465 -12.74 -12.98 1.12
CA ALA A 465 -14.06 -13.52 0.76
C ALA A 465 -14.61 -12.99 -0.58
N ASN A 466 -13.74 -12.82 -1.58
CA ASN A 466 -14.05 -12.26 -2.90
C ASN A 466 -14.46 -10.76 -2.93
N TYR A 467 -14.00 -9.98 -1.96
CA TYR A 467 -14.20 -8.53 -1.91
C TYR A 467 -12.93 -7.81 -1.50
N ILE A 468 -12.72 -6.62 -2.06
CA ILE A 468 -11.84 -5.61 -1.45
C ILE A 468 -12.70 -4.94 -0.37
N MET A 469 -12.64 -5.49 0.85
CA MET A 469 -13.56 -5.13 1.94
C MET A 469 -13.25 -3.77 2.55
N ALA A 470 -11.97 -3.41 2.67
CA ALA A 470 -11.50 -2.11 3.13
C ALA A 470 -10.78 -1.39 1.98
N PRO A 471 -11.51 -0.77 1.03
CA PRO A 471 -10.92 -0.22 -0.18
C PRO A 471 -10.16 1.08 0.06
N GLY A 472 -9.08 1.30 -0.70
CA GLY A 472 -8.41 2.61 -0.82
C GLY A 472 -9.19 3.61 -1.69
N GLY A 473 -8.78 4.89 -1.64
CA GLY A 473 -9.53 6.01 -2.23
C GLY A 473 -9.61 6.06 -3.77
N GLY A 474 -8.61 5.54 -4.49
CA GLY A 474 -8.61 5.36 -5.95
C GLY A 474 -8.97 6.58 -6.81
N LEU A 475 -9.31 6.36 -8.08
CA LEU A 475 -9.78 7.40 -9.03
C LEU A 475 -11.31 7.39 -9.19
N PRO A 476 -11.95 8.57 -9.39
CA PRO A 476 -13.36 8.64 -9.78
C PRO A 476 -13.55 8.24 -11.26
N LYS A 477 -14.80 8.00 -11.66
CA LYS A 477 -15.14 7.46 -13.00
C LYS A 477 -14.80 8.42 -14.14
N SER A 478 -14.75 9.74 -13.88
CA SER A 478 -14.49 10.76 -14.89
C SER A 478 -13.50 11.84 -14.47
N VAL A 479 -12.89 12.50 -15.47
CA VAL A 479 -12.00 13.65 -15.27
C VAL A 479 -12.70 14.82 -14.58
N ALA A 480 -13.98 15.05 -14.88
CA ALA A 480 -14.76 16.10 -14.22
C ALA A 480 -14.94 15.82 -12.72
N GLU A 481 -15.22 14.56 -12.35
CA GLU A 481 -15.35 14.16 -10.96
C GLU A 481 -14.02 14.24 -10.18
N ARG A 482 -12.88 14.15 -10.87
CA ARG A 482 -11.55 14.34 -10.26
C ARG A 482 -11.36 15.75 -9.69
N GLN A 483 -12.12 16.74 -10.16
CA GLN A 483 -12.07 18.12 -9.66
C GLN A 483 -13.07 18.38 -8.52
N LEU A 484 -13.92 17.40 -8.17
CA LEU A 484 -14.91 17.58 -7.12
C LEU A 484 -14.28 17.50 -5.72
N PRO A 485 -14.81 18.25 -4.73
CA PRO A 485 -14.34 18.21 -3.34
C PRO A 485 -14.24 16.81 -2.74
N VAL A 486 -15.14 15.89 -3.11
CA VAL A 486 -15.07 14.50 -2.62
C VAL A 486 -13.77 13.80 -3.04
N HIS A 487 -13.21 14.12 -4.21
CA HIS A 487 -11.90 13.65 -4.60
C HIS A 487 -10.79 14.50 -3.97
N THR A 488 -10.87 15.83 -4.09
CA THR A 488 -9.77 16.73 -3.76
C THR A 488 -9.58 16.97 -2.26
N ASN A 489 -10.64 16.82 -1.46
CA ASN A 489 -10.67 17.18 -0.05
C ASN A 489 -11.01 15.97 0.85
N TYR A 490 -11.01 14.75 0.29
CA TYR A 490 -11.32 13.53 1.06
C TYR A 490 -10.58 12.30 0.58
N PHE A 491 -10.92 11.73 -0.60
CA PHE A 491 -10.35 10.44 -1.02
C PHE A 491 -8.82 10.45 -1.15
N ARG A 492 -8.22 11.61 -1.44
CA ARG A 492 -6.76 11.78 -1.53
C ARG A 492 -6.10 12.23 -0.22
N LEU A 493 -6.85 12.39 0.87
CA LEU A 493 -6.40 12.91 2.17
C LEU A 493 -6.59 11.85 3.28
N TYR A 494 -6.02 12.08 4.47
CA TYR A 494 -6.00 11.10 5.56
C TYR A 494 -7.38 10.57 5.95
N ALA A 495 -8.42 11.42 6.06
CA ALA A 495 -9.73 10.99 6.55
C ALA A 495 -10.50 10.10 5.56
N GLY A 496 -10.14 10.13 4.27
CA GLY A 496 -10.70 9.23 3.25
C GLY A 496 -9.96 7.89 3.12
N ASN A 497 -9.03 7.60 4.03
CA ASN A 497 -8.12 6.46 3.97
C ASN A 497 -8.06 5.70 5.31
N ASN A 498 -7.66 4.43 5.27
CA ASN A 498 -7.59 3.58 6.47
C ASN A 498 -6.26 3.79 7.21
N THR A 499 -6.15 4.85 8.00
CA THR A 499 -4.89 5.33 8.58
C THR A 499 -5.12 5.90 9.99
N VAL A 500 -4.08 6.44 10.62
CA VAL A 500 -4.19 7.19 11.89
C VAL A 500 -3.99 8.68 11.65
N ILE A 501 -4.92 9.49 12.18
CA ILE A 501 -4.83 10.94 12.21
C ILE A 501 -4.39 11.41 13.60
N VAL A 502 -3.38 12.26 13.63
CA VAL A 502 -2.78 12.82 14.85
C VAL A 502 -3.45 14.15 15.18
N ASN A 503 -3.92 14.29 16.43
CA ASN A 503 -4.57 15.50 16.97
C ASN A 503 -5.65 16.09 16.04
N GLY A 504 -6.30 15.25 15.22
CA GLY A 504 -7.36 15.66 14.30
C GLY A 504 -6.92 16.53 13.11
N THR A 505 -5.61 16.69 12.86
CA THR A 505 -5.08 17.73 11.95
C THR A 505 -4.10 17.22 10.89
N SER A 506 -3.90 15.90 10.75
CA SER A 506 -2.96 15.35 9.77
C SER A 506 -3.20 15.86 8.34
N HIS A 507 -2.15 16.36 7.70
CA HIS A 507 -2.20 17.00 6.39
C HIS A 507 -0.90 16.82 5.61
N GLY A 508 -0.91 17.18 4.32
CA GLY A 508 0.29 17.30 3.50
C GLY A 508 0.65 18.75 3.24
N LYS A 509 1.73 19.01 2.48
CA LYS A 509 2.16 20.37 2.14
C LYS A 509 2.20 20.62 0.63
N GLN A 510 2.13 21.90 0.24
CA GLN A 510 2.20 22.30 -1.17
C GLN A 510 3.63 22.27 -1.75
N PRO A 511 4.69 22.75 -1.06
CA PRO A 511 6.04 22.67 -1.61
C PRO A 511 6.45 21.23 -1.90
N GLY A 512 6.79 20.95 -3.16
CA GLY A 512 7.13 19.61 -3.65
C GLY A 512 5.95 18.78 -4.14
N ALA A 513 4.70 19.18 -3.90
CA ALA A 513 3.54 18.46 -4.40
C ALA A 513 3.54 18.41 -5.94
N TRP A 514 3.00 17.32 -6.51
CA TRP A 514 3.13 17.04 -7.95
C TRP A 514 2.21 17.91 -8.80
N ASN A 515 1.19 18.49 -8.19
CA ASN A 515 0.24 19.43 -8.77
C ASN A 515 0.07 20.66 -7.87
N SER A 516 -0.30 21.78 -8.49
CA SER A 516 -0.59 23.03 -7.79
C SER A 516 -1.87 22.93 -6.97
N ASN A 517 -1.91 23.64 -5.83
CA ASN A 517 -3.08 23.77 -4.94
C ASN A 517 -3.66 22.42 -4.47
N SER A 518 -2.80 21.45 -4.16
CA SER A 518 -3.21 20.10 -3.79
C SER A 518 -2.81 19.68 -2.40
N TYR A 519 -1.71 20.24 -1.87
CA TYR A 519 -1.19 19.93 -0.53
C TYR A 519 -0.94 18.43 -0.29
N LEU A 520 -0.48 17.71 -1.31
CA LEU A 520 -0.34 16.25 -1.28
C LEU A 520 1.06 15.74 -0.96
N TRP A 521 2.04 16.62 -0.75
CA TRP A 521 3.38 16.15 -0.42
C TRP A 521 3.39 15.58 0.99
N GLN A 522 3.91 14.35 1.14
CA GLN A 522 4.17 13.63 2.38
C GLN A 522 5.52 12.91 2.28
N ASN A 523 6.16 12.61 3.40
CA ASN A 523 7.34 11.74 3.42
C ASN A 523 6.99 10.34 2.90
N THR A 524 7.99 9.61 2.39
CA THR A 524 7.82 8.23 1.91
C THR A 524 7.89 7.28 3.09
N THR A 525 6.89 6.41 3.20
CA THR A 525 6.92 5.31 4.17
C THR A 525 7.98 4.28 3.77
N VAL A 526 8.74 3.77 4.74
CA VAL A 526 9.83 2.81 4.52
C VAL A 526 9.52 1.46 5.14
N ASN A 527 9.80 0.38 4.40
CA ASN A 527 9.70 -0.96 4.95
C ASN A 527 10.87 -1.20 5.90
N VAL A 528 10.58 -1.42 7.18
CA VAL A 528 11.61 -1.66 8.21
C VAL A 528 11.85 -3.14 8.46
N ALA A 529 10.82 -3.97 8.26
CA ALA A 529 10.91 -5.42 8.35
C ALA A 529 9.81 -6.07 7.52
N ALA A 530 10.09 -7.25 6.98
CA ALA A 530 9.09 -8.14 6.41
C ALA A 530 9.63 -9.56 6.37
N GLU A 531 8.74 -10.54 6.54
CA GLU A 531 9.02 -11.93 6.23
C GLU A 531 7.84 -12.52 5.46
N PRO A 532 8.07 -13.05 4.24
CA PRO A 532 9.35 -12.97 3.50
C PRO A 532 9.69 -11.52 3.12
N LYS A 533 10.94 -11.26 2.70
CA LYS A 533 11.29 -9.96 2.11
C LYS A 533 10.66 -9.83 0.71
N HIS A 534 10.82 -8.66 0.09
CA HIS A 534 10.31 -8.37 -1.25
C HIS A 534 10.66 -9.48 -2.25
N LEU A 535 9.61 -10.12 -2.81
CA LEU A 535 9.67 -11.20 -3.78
C LEU A 535 10.41 -12.49 -3.35
N GLU A 536 10.67 -12.67 -2.06
CA GLU A 536 11.26 -13.91 -1.53
C GLU A 536 10.18 -14.95 -1.19
N ASP A 537 10.60 -16.20 -1.09
CA ASP A 537 9.76 -17.29 -0.60
C ASP A 537 9.63 -17.24 0.93
N PRO A 538 8.44 -17.52 1.47
CA PRO A 538 8.20 -17.50 2.90
C PRO A 538 8.83 -18.72 3.57
N ILE A 539 9.25 -18.58 4.83
CA ILE A 539 9.64 -19.72 5.66
C ILE A 539 8.43 -20.47 6.24
N SER A 540 7.23 -19.87 6.17
CA SER A 540 5.97 -20.42 6.68
C SER A 540 4.84 -20.24 5.67
N ALA A 541 4.03 -21.28 5.47
CA ALA A 541 2.79 -21.16 4.70
C ALA A 541 1.66 -20.47 5.49
N ASN A 542 1.81 -20.36 6.81
CA ASN A 542 0.75 -19.88 7.71
C ASN A 542 0.91 -18.43 8.15
N PHE A 543 2.13 -17.90 8.09
CA PHE A 543 2.50 -16.61 8.69
C PHE A 543 3.32 -15.79 7.71
N SER A 544 2.94 -14.52 7.56
CA SER A 544 3.76 -13.51 6.91
C SER A 544 3.51 -12.16 7.58
N PHE A 545 4.45 -11.23 7.50
CA PHE A 545 4.20 -9.86 7.95
C PHE A 545 5.03 -8.83 7.19
N ALA A 546 4.57 -7.59 7.23
CA ALA A 546 5.36 -6.42 6.88
C ALA A 546 5.13 -5.29 7.88
N THR A 547 6.21 -4.59 8.22
CA THR A 547 6.21 -3.37 9.01
C THR A 547 6.65 -2.19 8.16
N GLN A 548 5.85 -1.14 8.18
CA GLN A 548 6.07 0.13 7.53
C GLN A 548 6.28 1.23 8.57
N PHE A 549 7.21 2.15 8.32
CA PHE A 549 7.51 3.29 9.19
C PHE A 549 7.44 4.60 8.40
N LEU A 550 6.76 5.59 8.95
CA LEU A 550 6.67 6.93 8.42
C LEU A 550 7.22 7.90 9.46
N LYS A 551 8.32 8.55 9.11
CA LYS A 551 8.79 9.77 9.77
C LYS A 551 8.05 10.95 9.14
N ASP A 552 6.97 11.39 9.77
CA ASP A 552 6.11 12.45 9.24
C ASP A 552 6.63 13.81 9.70
N GLU A 553 7.48 14.42 8.87
CA GLU A 553 8.09 15.72 9.14
C GLU A 553 7.13 16.89 8.90
N ILE A 554 5.90 16.62 8.44
CA ILE A 554 4.87 17.63 8.19
C ILE A 554 4.00 17.77 9.43
N ASN A 555 3.55 16.64 9.95
CA ASN A 555 2.70 16.57 11.13
C ASN A 555 3.51 16.40 12.43
N ASN A 556 4.85 16.46 12.33
CA ASN A 556 5.80 16.31 13.44
C ASN A 556 5.49 15.08 14.28
N CYS A 557 5.35 13.91 13.65
CA CYS A 557 5.01 12.66 14.33
C CYS A 557 5.78 11.47 13.75
N ASP A 558 5.90 10.43 14.58
CA ASP A 558 6.39 9.12 14.15
C ASP A 558 5.22 8.15 14.09
N GLN A 559 5.11 7.41 12.98
CA GLN A 559 4.08 6.39 12.79
C GLN A 559 4.71 5.07 12.32
N GLN A 560 4.21 3.95 12.83
CA GLN A 560 4.64 2.61 12.43
C GLN A 560 3.42 1.69 12.35
N ARG A 561 3.31 0.92 11.27
CA ARG A 561 2.23 -0.05 11.11
C ARG A 561 2.78 -1.41 10.76
N THR A 562 2.32 -2.45 11.44
CA THR A 562 2.61 -3.83 11.08
C THR A 562 1.34 -4.54 10.68
N LEU A 563 1.33 -5.13 9.49
CA LEU A 563 0.26 -5.98 8.99
C LEU A 563 0.80 -7.40 8.82
N SER A 564 0.09 -8.38 9.38
CA SER A 564 0.41 -9.80 9.23
C SER A 564 -0.79 -10.58 8.68
N THR A 565 -0.54 -11.54 7.80
CA THR A 565 -1.55 -12.53 7.40
C THR A 565 -1.32 -13.82 8.16
N ILE A 566 -2.38 -14.33 8.80
CA ILE A 566 -2.31 -15.51 9.67
C ILE A 566 -3.40 -16.51 9.26
N ARG A 567 -2.98 -17.63 8.70
CA ARG A 567 -3.87 -18.76 8.37
C ARG A 567 -4.23 -19.56 9.61
N THR A 568 -5.46 -19.99 9.76
CA THR A 568 -5.87 -20.94 10.81
C THR A 568 -6.33 -22.28 10.25
N SER A 569 -6.66 -22.37 8.96
CA SER A 569 -6.92 -23.63 8.24
C SER A 569 -6.72 -23.46 6.72
N ALA A 570 -7.29 -24.34 5.90
CA ALA A 570 -7.43 -24.14 4.45
C ALA A 570 -8.51 -23.11 4.08
N THR A 571 -9.50 -22.87 4.94
CA THR A 571 -10.67 -22.01 4.64
C THR A 571 -10.84 -20.81 5.57
N THR A 572 -10.01 -20.68 6.61
CA THR A 572 -10.06 -19.59 7.60
C THR A 572 -8.70 -18.96 7.85
N GLY A 573 -8.67 -17.64 8.03
CA GLY A 573 -7.50 -16.86 8.38
C GLY A 573 -7.89 -15.42 8.67
N TYR A 574 -7.00 -14.65 9.27
CA TYR A 574 -7.24 -13.26 9.65
C TYR A 574 -6.01 -12.40 9.41
N TYR A 575 -6.22 -11.08 9.38
CA TYR A 575 -5.15 -10.09 9.47
C TYR A 575 -4.94 -9.68 10.92
N PHE A 576 -3.69 -9.52 11.31
CA PHE A 576 -3.29 -8.78 12.51
C PHE A 576 -2.74 -7.43 12.09
N ASP A 577 -3.30 -6.36 12.63
CA ASP A 577 -2.86 -4.97 12.44
C ASP A 577 -2.48 -4.35 13.78
N ILE A 578 -1.27 -3.78 13.85
CA ILE A 578 -0.84 -2.95 14.97
C ILE A 578 -0.32 -1.63 14.43
N PHE A 579 -0.95 -0.53 14.86
CA PHE A 579 -0.62 0.83 14.43
C PHE A 579 -0.13 1.64 15.63
N ARG A 580 1.15 2.02 15.56
CA ARG A 580 1.82 2.92 16.49
C ARG A 580 1.85 4.34 15.95
N SER A 581 1.53 5.32 16.80
CA SER A 581 1.61 6.73 16.44
C SER A 581 1.93 7.58 17.67
N LYS A 582 2.85 8.53 17.53
CA LYS A 582 3.13 9.55 18.57
C LYS A 582 3.46 10.87 17.91
N SER A 583 2.87 11.95 18.43
CA SER A 583 3.32 13.31 18.16
C SER A 583 4.67 13.55 18.83
N LEU A 584 5.56 14.26 18.13
CA LEU A 584 6.82 14.78 18.69
C LEU A 584 6.62 16.16 19.36
N GLU A 585 5.39 16.66 19.32
CA GLU A 585 4.93 17.83 20.06
C GLU A 585 3.99 17.39 21.18
N THR A 586 2.72 17.84 21.17
CA THR A 586 1.69 17.44 22.13
C THR A 586 0.95 16.20 21.64
N ASN A 587 0.77 15.22 22.51
CA ASN A 587 -0.06 14.04 22.25
C ASN A 587 -1.45 14.27 22.86
N GLU A 588 -2.35 14.94 22.14
CA GLU A 588 -3.72 15.16 22.62
C GLU A 588 -4.56 13.89 22.42
N PHE A 589 -4.60 13.40 21.18
CA PHE A 589 -5.29 12.16 20.82
C PHE A 589 -4.84 11.67 19.43
N HIS A 590 -5.16 10.40 19.17
CA HIS A 590 -4.97 9.75 17.89
C HIS A 590 -6.28 9.08 17.46
N ASP A 591 -6.66 9.24 16.19
CA ASP A 591 -7.86 8.64 15.61
C ASP A 591 -7.46 7.59 14.57
N TYR A 592 -7.69 6.30 14.88
CA TYR A 592 -7.58 5.20 13.91
C TYR A 592 -8.86 5.13 13.08
N ILE A 593 -8.75 5.34 11.77
CA ILE A 593 -9.87 5.37 10.84
C ILE A 593 -9.92 4.09 10.01
N TYR A 594 -11.09 3.48 9.94
CA TYR A 594 -11.33 2.26 9.16
C TYR A 594 -12.64 2.35 8.37
N HIS A 595 -12.53 2.14 7.07
CA HIS A 595 -13.62 2.08 6.11
C HIS A 595 -13.83 0.63 5.69
N ASN A 596 -15.09 0.18 5.68
CA ASN A 596 -15.45 -1.13 5.16
C ASN A 596 -16.71 -1.04 4.32
N ILE A 597 -16.76 -1.79 3.22
CA ILE A 597 -18.01 -1.99 2.50
C ILE A 597 -18.97 -2.83 3.36
N GLY A 598 -20.26 -2.54 3.30
CA GLY A 598 -21.26 -3.27 4.07
C GLY A 598 -22.59 -2.55 4.08
N ASP A 599 -23.66 -3.30 4.29
CA ASP A 599 -25.02 -2.77 4.44
C ASP A 599 -25.38 -2.56 5.91
N GLU A 600 -24.75 -3.30 6.82
CA GLU A 600 -24.97 -3.21 8.25
C GLU A 600 -23.66 -3.29 9.03
N THR A 601 -23.60 -2.55 10.13
CA THR A 601 -22.47 -2.55 11.09
C THR A 601 -23.02 -2.75 12.49
N GLN A 602 -22.63 -3.86 13.11
CA GLN A 602 -22.92 -4.19 14.51
C GLN A 602 -21.68 -3.92 15.36
N ILE A 603 -21.84 -3.30 16.53
CA ILE A 603 -20.76 -2.99 17.47
C ILE A 603 -21.18 -3.50 18.84
N LEU A 604 -20.47 -4.53 19.32
CA LEU A 604 -20.69 -5.15 20.61
C LEU A 604 -19.43 -5.01 21.47
N THR A 605 -19.59 -4.88 22.78
CA THR A 605 -18.50 -5.14 23.71
C THR A 605 -18.26 -6.66 23.82
N SER A 606 -17.09 -7.06 24.31
CA SER A 606 -16.66 -8.47 24.40
C SER A 606 -17.56 -9.36 25.27
N ASP A 607 -18.41 -8.77 26.11
CA ASP A 607 -19.48 -9.42 26.89
C ASP A 607 -20.82 -9.52 26.13
N ASN A 608 -20.81 -9.30 24.81
CA ASN A 608 -21.96 -9.32 23.89
C ASN A 608 -23.02 -8.23 24.13
N ASN A 609 -22.70 -7.15 24.84
CA ASN A 609 -23.60 -6.01 24.96
C ASN A 609 -23.46 -5.05 23.78
N THR A 610 -24.56 -4.49 23.29
CA THR A 610 -24.51 -3.43 22.26
C THR A 610 -23.81 -2.19 22.82
N LEU A 611 -22.83 -1.67 22.10
CA LEU A 611 -22.17 -0.43 22.50
C LEU A 611 -23.11 0.77 22.28
N ASN A 612 -23.36 1.52 23.35
CA ASN A 612 -24.20 2.72 23.28
C ASN A 612 -23.47 3.85 22.54
N LEU A 613 -24.15 4.47 21.57
CA LEU A 613 -23.60 5.56 20.76
C LEU A 613 -24.54 6.78 20.77
N SER A 614 -23.97 7.97 20.87
CA SER A 614 -24.66 9.25 20.79
C SER A 614 -24.11 10.14 19.69
N ALA A 615 -24.94 10.99 19.08
CA ALA A 615 -24.50 11.92 18.05
C ALA A 615 -23.36 12.84 18.53
N THR A 616 -22.41 13.14 17.66
CA THR A 616 -21.25 13.99 17.98
C THR A 616 -20.91 14.97 16.86
N SER A 617 -20.35 16.12 17.22
CA SER A 617 -19.80 17.14 16.32
C SER A 617 -18.27 17.12 16.23
N ARG A 618 -17.60 16.11 16.81
CA ARG A 618 -16.14 15.97 16.87
C ARG A 618 -15.42 16.07 15.51
N TYR A 619 -16.11 15.70 14.43
CA TYR A 619 -15.61 15.69 13.05
C TYR A 619 -16.03 16.94 12.26
N ASN A 620 -16.60 17.95 12.92
CA ASN A 620 -16.97 19.23 12.31
C ASN A 620 -15.82 20.25 12.41
N ASN A 621 -14.59 19.80 12.21
CA ASN A 621 -13.38 20.60 12.23
C ASN A 621 -12.54 20.30 10.99
N ASP A 622 -11.78 21.29 10.54
CA ASP A 622 -10.72 21.10 9.54
C ASP A 622 -9.48 21.86 10.01
N PHE A 623 -8.31 21.44 9.54
CA PHE A 623 -7.03 22.10 9.82
C PHE A 623 -6.99 23.55 9.28
N GLY A 624 -7.78 23.85 8.25
CA GLY A 624 -7.91 25.18 7.66
C GLY A 624 -6.99 25.45 6.47
N ASP A 625 -6.31 24.44 5.93
CA ASP A 625 -5.61 24.53 4.66
C ASP A 625 -6.61 24.61 3.47
N PRO A 626 -6.15 24.99 2.25
CA PRO A 626 -7.05 25.18 1.10
C PRO A 626 -7.79 23.92 0.64
N VAL A 627 -7.33 22.73 1.04
CA VAL A 627 -7.98 21.44 0.72
C VAL A 627 -8.78 20.86 1.89
N GLN A 628 -8.86 21.59 3.01
CA GLN A 628 -9.67 21.24 4.18
C GLN A 628 -9.31 19.86 4.77
N SER A 629 -8.00 19.65 4.94
CA SER A 629 -7.44 18.49 5.62
C SER A 629 -7.98 18.35 7.05
N PRO A 630 -8.11 17.12 7.58
CA PRO A 630 -7.84 15.85 6.92
C PRO A 630 -8.99 15.34 6.03
N GLY A 631 -10.13 16.06 5.98
CA GLY A 631 -11.32 15.68 5.21
C GLY A 631 -12.54 15.23 6.04
N TRP A 632 -12.59 15.57 7.34
CA TRP A 632 -13.63 15.12 8.27
C TRP A 632 -15.07 15.44 7.84
N ARG A 633 -15.26 16.56 7.13
CA ARG A 633 -16.55 17.03 6.60
C ARG A 633 -17.35 16.04 5.74
N PHE A 634 -16.72 14.97 5.27
CA PHE A 634 -17.39 13.93 4.48
C PHE A 634 -17.91 12.76 5.33
N PHE A 635 -17.66 12.79 6.64
CA PHE A 635 -18.29 11.87 7.57
C PHE A 635 -19.73 12.33 7.84
N GLU A 636 -20.66 11.41 7.67
CA GLU A 636 -22.09 11.59 7.90
C GLU A 636 -22.54 10.68 9.05
N ASP A 637 -23.65 11.02 9.70
CA ASP A 637 -24.25 10.23 10.79
C ASP A 637 -23.28 9.82 11.91
N THR A 638 -22.38 10.74 12.29
CA THR A 638 -21.35 10.52 13.30
C THR A 638 -21.93 10.30 14.69
N LYS A 639 -21.73 9.10 15.23
CA LYS A 639 -22.15 8.73 16.59
C LYS A 639 -20.99 8.09 17.35
N VAL A 640 -20.70 8.57 18.56
CA VAL A 640 -19.57 8.16 19.40
C VAL A 640 -20.04 7.46 20.66
N SER A 641 -19.26 6.50 21.15
CA SER A 641 -19.42 5.91 22.48
C SER A 641 -18.78 6.75 23.57
N GLU A 642 -19.18 6.53 24.82
CA GLU A 642 -18.30 6.85 25.95
C GLU A 642 -17.00 6.03 25.85
N ALA A 643 -15.95 6.50 26.51
CA ALA A 643 -14.70 5.76 26.64
C ALA A 643 -14.94 4.41 27.35
N THR A 644 -14.37 3.33 26.83
CA THR A 644 -14.46 2.00 27.42
C THR A 644 -13.12 1.28 27.36
N GLU A 645 -12.81 0.50 28.40
CA GLU A 645 -11.66 -0.40 28.44
C GLU A 645 -12.04 -1.84 28.07
N LYS A 646 -13.31 -2.11 27.80
CA LYS A 646 -13.77 -3.43 27.35
C LYS A 646 -13.26 -3.71 25.94
N GLY A 647 -13.04 -4.99 25.63
CA GLY A 647 -12.84 -5.40 24.25
C GLY A 647 -14.09 -5.10 23.41
N VAL A 648 -13.91 -4.87 22.12
CA VAL A 648 -15.00 -4.54 21.19
C VAL A 648 -14.93 -5.41 19.95
N ASP A 649 -16.08 -5.99 19.60
CA ASP A 649 -16.32 -6.80 18.43
C ASP A 649 -17.22 -6.02 17.46
N ILE A 650 -16.71 -5.79 16.25
CA ILE A 650 -17.42 -5.10 15.18
C ILE A 650 -17.64 -6.06 14.02
N ARG A 651 -18.87 -6.16 13.53
CA ARG A 651 -19.19 -6.97 12.35
C ARG A 651 -19.82 -6.12 11.27
N PHE A 652 -19.20 -6.12 10.10
CA PHE A 652 -19.77 -5.58 8.87
C PHE A 652 -20.43 -6.70 8.07
N HIS A 653 -21.66 -6.50 7.61
CA HIS A 653 -22.40 -7.48 6.80
C HIS A 653 -22.60 -6.97 5.37
N ILE A 654 -22.10 -7.73 4.41
CA ILE A 654 -22.30 -7.55 2.98
C ILE A 654 -23.46 -8.47 2.58
N LYS A 655 -24.66 -7.91 2.39
CA LYS A 655 -25.90 -8.67 2.15
C LYS A 655 -25.97 -9.31 0.77
N ASN A 656 -25.20 -8.83 -0.20
CA ASN A 656 -25.25 -9.31 -1.59
C ASN A 656 -25.12 -10.84 -1.69
N ASP A 657 -24.19 -11.42 -0.94
CA ASP A 657 -23.92 -12.86 -0.89
C ASP A 657 -23.45 -13.30 0.51
N ASN A 658 -23.91 -12.60 1.56
CA ASN A 658 -23.63 -12.89 2.97
C ASN A 658 -22.14 -13.08 3.26
N ARG A 659 -21.36 -12.02 3.02
CA ARG A 659 -19.97 -11.94 3.50
C ARG A 659 -19.87 -11.04 4.72
N TYR A 660 -18.85 -11.28 5.52
CA TYR A 660 -18.64 -10.58 6.77
C TYR A 660 -17.18 -10.16 6.90
N MET A 661 -16.97 -8.96 7.42
CA MET A 661 -15.70 -8.59 8.05
C MET A 661 -15.93 -8.56 9.55
N HIS A 662 -15.22 -9.40 10.29
CA HIS A 662 -15.19 -9.35 11.75
C HIS A 662 -13.94 -8.60 12.19
N MET A 663 -14.12 -7.50 12.92
CA MET A 663 -13.05 -6.67 13.45
C MET A 663 -13.07 -6.78 14.97
N LYS A 664 -11.99 -7.25 15.57
CA LYS A 664 -11.87 -7.50 17.01
C LYS A 664 -10.77 -6.65 17.62
N ILE A 665 -11.12 -5.89 18.64
CA ILE A 665 -10.22 -4.99 19.38
C ILE A 665 -10.12 -5.51 20.81
N ALA A 666 -8.90 -5.76 21.27
CA ALA A 666 -8.66 -6.23 22.63
C ALA A 666 -8.91 -5.13 23.67
N GLY A 667 -9.42 -5.51 24.85
CA GLY A 667 -9.63 -4.60 25.99
C GLY A 667 -8.33 -4.19 26.70
N GLY A 668 -8.47 -3.43 27.78
CA GLY A 668 -7.38 -2.94 28.63
C GLY A 668 -6.78 -1.59 28.20
N THR A 669 -7.32 -0.96 27.16
CA THR A 669 -7.01 0.42 26.79
C THR A 669 -8.31 1.20 26.70
N SER A 670 -8.36 2.37 27.32
CA SER A 670 -9.51 3.28 27.26
C SER A 670 -9.63 3.88 25.87
N LEU A 671 -10.67 3.48 25.13
CA LEU A 671 -10.92 3.85 23.74
C LEU A 671 -12.36 4.34 23.55
N GLU A 672 -12.54 5.28 22.64
CA GLU A 672 -13.86 5.74 22.20
C GLU A 672 -14.10 5.29 20.76
N TYR A 673 -15.31 4.82 20.45
CA TYR A 673 -15.65 4.29 19.14
C TYR A 673 -16.68 5.17 18.46
N THR A 674 -16.38 5.61 17.25
CA THR A 674 -17.28 6.35 16.37
C THR A 674 -17.78 5.45 15.26
N LYS A 675 -19.09 5.40 15.05
CA LYS A 675 -19.73 4.93 13.82
C LYS A 675 -20.09 6.12 12.94
N ALA A 676 -19.75 6.07 11.66
CA ALA A 676 -20.10 7.08 10.67
C ALA A 676 -20.33 6.44 9.29
N LEU A 677 -20.80 7.27 8.35
CA LEU A 677 -20.92 6.93 6.93
C LEU A 677 -20.02 7.84 6.11
N GLY A 678 -19.39 7.30 5.06
CA GLY A 678 -18.60 8.06 4.10
C GLY A 678 -19.14 7.96 2.67
N PRO A 679 -18.59 8.76 1.74
CA PRO A 679 -18.82 8.62 0.31
C PRO A 679 -18.66 7.17 -0.20
N PRO A 680 -19.33 6.81 -1.31
CA PRO A 680 -19.22 5.47 -1.88
C PRO A 680 -17.81 5.06 -2.28
N SER A 681 -17.43 3.84 -1.92
CA SER A 681 -16.11 3.28 -2.16
C SER A 681 -15.85 3.08 -3.65
N ARG A 682 -14.82 3.72 -4.20
CA ARG A 682 -14.54 3.65 -5.64
C ARG A 682 -14.15 2.24 -6.09
N ASP A 683 -14.61 1.86 -7.28
CA ASP A 683 -14.40 0.55 -7.88
C ASP A 683 -14.81 -0.64 -6.97
N ALA A 684 -15.66 -0.42 -5.95
CA ALA A 684 -16.17 -1.52 -5.15
C ALA A 684 -17.15 -2.38 -5.98
N SER A 685 -16.99 -3.70 -5.92
CA SER A 685 -17.80 -4.63 -6.72
C SER A 685 -19.26 -4.68 -6.26
N LYS A 686 -20.13 -5.25 -7.09
CA LYS A 686 -21.50 -5.66 -6.71
C LYS A 686 -22.35 -4.51 -6.14
N GLY A 687 -22.17 -3.31 -6.70
CA GLY A 687 -22.98 -2.11 -6.39
C GLY A 687 -22.52 -1.28 -5.20
N TYR A 688 -21.49 -1.69 -4.46
CA TYR A 688 -20.95 -0.89 -3.34
C TYR A 688 -20.22 0.38 -3.80
N ASP A 689 -19.96 0.54 -5.10
CA ASP A 689 -19.48 1.79 -5.71
C ASP A 689 -20.55 2.90 -5.77
N SER A 690 -21.77 2.59 -5.33
CA SER A 690 -22.90 3.53 -5.25
C SER A 690 -23.48 3.68 -3.84
N LYS A 691 -23.06 2.83 -2.89
CA LYS A 691 -23.55 2.82 -1.51
C LYS A 691 -22.58 3.57 -0.58
N LYS A 692 -23.11 4.26 0.42
CA LYS A 692 -22.31 4.88 1.49
C LYS A 692 -21.43 3.83 2.18
N THR A 693 -20.17 4.18 2.40
CA THR A 693 -19.19 3.28 3.02
C THR A 693 -19.34 3.34 4.54
N GLN A 694 -19.25 2.20 5.22
CA GLN A 694 -19.31 2.16 6.69
C GLN A 694 -17.96 2.61 7.26
N ILE A 695 -17.97 3.47 8.28
CA ILE A 695 -16.76 3.99 8.91
C ILE A 695 -16.77 3.70 10.41
N ILE A 696 -15.63 3.21 10.91
CA ILE A 696 -15.29 3.17 12.33
C ILE A 696 -14.09 4.08 12.58
N GLY A 697 -14.27 5.06 13.48
CA GLY A 697 -13.18 5.83 14.05
C GLY A 697 -12.92 5.35 15.48
N ILE A 698 -11.66 5.06 15.84
CA ILE A 698 -11.28 4.68 17.20
C ILE A 698 -10.36 5.77 17.74
N ARG A 699 -10.83 6.52 18.73
CA ARG A 699 -10.00 7.53 19.39
C ARG A 699 -9.31 6.93 20.59
N LYS A 700 -8.01 7.22 20.67
CA LYS A 700 -7.22 7.08 21.90
C LYS A 700 -6.75 8.47 22.35
N ASN A 701 -7.02 8.82 23.60
CA ASN A 701 -6.43 10.02 24.20
C ASN A 701 -4.94 9.77 24.53
N GLY A 702 -4.10 10.78 24.31
CA GLY A 702 -2.64 10.65 24.40
C GLY A 702 -2.01 10.04 23.15
N GLU A 703 -0.79 9.54 23.32
CA GLU A 703 -0.04 8.80 22.29
C GLU A 703 -0.69 7.44 21.99
N ALA A 704 -0.32 6.79 20.89
CA ALA A 704 -0.73 5.43 20.58
C ALA A 704 0.49 4.60 20.17
N TRP A 705 1.61 4.70 20.89
CA TRP A 705 2.88 4.03 20.62
C TRP A 705 3.15 2.88 21.60
N ASP A 706 3.11 3.14 22.91
CA ASP A 706 3.26 2.12 23.95
C ASP A 706 1.97 1.34 24.19
N LYS A 707 0.82 1.98 23.97
CA LYS A 707 -0.50 1.35 23.90
C LYS A 707 -1.11 1.61 22.50
N PRO A 708 -0.60 0.94 21.45
CA PRO A 708 -1.05 1.15 20.09
C PRO A 708 -2.45 0.61 19.83
N PHE A 709 -3.01 0.98 18.68
CA PHE A 709 -4.19 0.32 18.15
C PHE A 709 -3.79 -1.11 17.73
N VAL A 710 -4.49 -2.10 18.27
CA VAL A 710 -4.31 -3.52 17.94
C VAL A 710 -5.64 -4.09 17.49
N VAL A 711 -5.69 -4.55 16.24
CA VAL A 711 -6.92 -4.98 15.60
C VAL A 711 -6.72 -6.29 14.85
N VAL A 712 -7.67 -7.21 15.02
CA VAL A 712 -7.76 -8.45 14.24
C VAL A 712 -8.92 -8.34 13.26
N PHE A 713 -8.65 -8.54 11.97
CA PHE A 713 -9.66 -8.51 10.91
C PHE A 713 -9.83 -9.90 10.28
N GLU A 714 -11.01 -10.49 10.38
CA GLU A 714 -11.35 -11.78 9.77
C GLU A 714 -12.44 -11.60 8.70
N PRO A 715 -12.06 -11.57 7.41
CA PRO A 715 -12.99 -11.81 6.31
C PRO A 715 -13.57 -13.22 6.41
N SER A 716 -14.89 -13.37 6.29
CA SER A 716 -15.56 -14.65 6.47
C SER A 716 -16.80 -14.82 5.59
N LEU A 717 -17.07 -16.07 5.24
CA LEU A 717 -18.32 -16.54 4.64
C LEU A 717 -19.42 -16.74 5.68
N ASN A 718 -19.09 -16.65 6.97
CA ASN A 718 -19.98 -16.99 8.08
C ASN A 718 -20.28 -15.77 8.96
N ALA A 719 -21.53 -15.67 9.42
CA ALA A 719 -22.00 -14.61 10.31
C ALA A 719 -21.35 -14.67 11.70
N THR A 720 -20.75 -15.80 12.06
CA THR A 720 -19.98 -16.03 13.28
C THR A 720 -18.50 -16.14 12.95
N SER A 721 -17.69 -15.41 13.69
CA SER A 721 -16.22 -15.40 13.55
C SER A 721 -15.60 -16.73 14.01
N SER A 722 -14.54 -17.19 13.34
CA SER A 722 -13.73 -18.31 13.85
C SER A 722 -12.80 -17.84 14.97
N VAL A 723 -12.36 -16.58 14.91
CA VAL A 723 -11.74 -15.89 16.04
C VAL A 723 -12.79 -15.68 17.13
N LYS A 724 -12.53 -16.18 18.34
CA LYS A 724 -13.44 -16.09 19.47
C LYS A 724 -13.10 -14.90 20.34
N SER A 725 -11.83 -14.74 20.71
CA SER A 725 -11.39 -13.67 21.59
C SER A 725 -10.00 -13.15 21.24
N THR A 726 -9.76 -11.89 21.61
CA THR A 726 -8.46 -11.21 21.54
C THR A 726 -8.16 -10.56 22.89
N SER A 727 -6.90 -10.61 23.30
CA SER A 727 -6.43 -9.99 24.55
C SER A 727 -5.02 -9.42 24.37
N ASN A 728 -4.80 -8.19 24.85
CA ASN A 728 -3.50 -7.55 24.77
C ASN A 728 -2.50 -8.26 25.68
N ILE A 729 -1.26 -8.35 25.23
CA ILE A 729 -0.13 -8.83 26.03
C ILE A 729 0.65 -7.60 26.46
N VAL A 730 0.68 -7.33 27.76
CA VAL A 730 1.29 -6.14 28.35
C VAL A 730 2.53 -6.53 29.14
N LYS A 731 3.63 -5.80 28.93
CA LYS A 731 4.84 -5.90 29.75
C LYS A 731 5.33 -4.49 30.06
N ASN A 732 5.59 -4.20 31.34
CA ASN A 732 6.05 -2.89 31.80
C ASN A 732 5.15 -1.73 31.30
N ASN A 733 3.83 -1.89 31.40
CA ASN A 733 2.81 -0.94 30.91
C ASN A 733 2.81 -0.67 29.38
N LYS A 734 3.56 -1.47 28.60
CA LYS A 734 3.59 -1.43 27.13
C LYS A 734 2.93 -2.67 26.53
N VAL A 735 2.10 -2.49 25.51
CA VAL A 735 1.56 -3.60 24.73
C VAL A 735 2.64 -4.12 23.80
N VAL A 736 3.04 -5.36 24.02
CA VAL A 736 4.10 -6.05 23.27
C VAL A 736 3.56 -7.08 22.29
N GLY A 737 2.25 -7.35 22.32
CA GLY A 737 1.61 -8.33 21.47
C GLY A 737 0.13 -8.52 21.76
N VAL A 738 -0.46 -9.54 21.13
CA VAL A 738 -1.85 -9.95 21.33
C VAL A 738 -1.93 -11.47 21.37
N LYS A 739 -2.83 -11.97 22.22
CA LYS A 739 -3.28 -13.37 22.21
C LYS A 739 -4.60 -13.46 21.46
N VAL A 740 -4.67 -14.31 20.46
CA VAL A 740 -5.85 -14.57 19.63
C VAL A 740 -6.26 -16.03 19.80
N ILE A 741 -7.52 -16.28 20.17
CA ILE A 741 -8.08 -17.63 20.27
C ILE A 741 -9.07 -17.83 19.13
N SER A 742 -8.86 -18.88 18.32
CA SER A 742 -9.74 -19.31 17.26
C SER A 742 -10.24 -20.74 17.50
N GLU A 743 -11.46 -21.03 17.04
CA GLU A 743 -12.01 -22.38 16.99
C GLU A 743 -12.28 -22.76 15.55
N VAL A 744 -11.61 -23.81 15.07
CA VAL A 744 -11.71 -24.26 13.67
C VAL A 744 -11.75 -25.78 13.63
N ASN A 745 -12.80 -26.35 13.03
CA ASN A 745 -12.94 -27.80 12.83
C ASN A 745 -12.71 -28.65 14.10
N GLY A 746 -13.24 -28.18 15.24
CA GLY A 746 -13.11 -28.82 16.56
C GLY A 746 -11.76 -28.64 17.24
N ALA A 747 -10.82 -27.89 16.63
CA ALA A 747 -9.54 -27.55 17.21
C ALA A 747 -9.55 -26.15 17.82
N LYS A 748 -8.89 -26.00 18.97
CA LYS A 748 -8.64 -24.71 19.61
C LYS A 748 -7.26 -24.23 19.22
N ILE A 749 -7.19 -23.17 18.44
CA ILE A 749 -5.95 -22.54 17.99
C ILE A 749 -5.73 -21.30 18.85
N THR A 750 -4.58 -21.21 19.51
CA THR A 750 -4.16 -19.99 20.23
C THR A 750 -2.88 -19.46 19.61
N ASP A 751 -2.95 -18.24 19.08
CA ASP A 751 -1.82 -17.49 18.55
C ASP A 751 -1.38 -16.42 19.55
N ILE A 752 -0.14 -16.49 19.99
CA ILE A 752 0.55 -15.42 20.72
C ILE A 752 1.40 -14.66 19.71
N ILE A 753 0.95 -13.48 19.33
CA ILE A 753 1.59 -12.63 18.32
C ILE A 753 2.35 -11.53 19.04
N LEU A 754 3.67 -11.50 18.90
CA LEU A 754 4.57 -10.52 19.48
C LEU A 754 5.00 -9.55 18.38
N ALA A 755 4.87 -8.25 18.63
CA ALA A 755 5.12 -7.21 17.64
C ALA A 755 5.71 -5.95 18.31
N ASN A 756 7.02 -5.94 18.53
CA ASN A 756 7.75 -4.83 19.11
C ASN A 756 7.99 -3.69 18.10
N ASP A 757 8.33 -2.51 18.62
CA ASP A 757 8.64 -1.33 17.82
C ASP A 757 10.08 -1.29 17.29
N ASP A 758 10.96 -2.15 17.81
CA ASP A 758 12.39 -2.29 17.45
C ASP A 758 12.78 -3.79 17.26
N ASP A 759 13.94 -4.03 16.64
CA ASP A 759 14.45 -5.34 16.22
C ASP A 759 15.05 -6.18 17.35
N ASN A 760 15.52 -5.56 18.43
CA ASN A 760 16.31 -6.24 19.47
C ASN A 760 15.68 -6.13 20.88
N ILE A 761 14.35 -6.19 20.94
CA ILE A 761 13.62 -6.10 22.21
C ILE A 761 13.50 -7.49 22.83
N ALA A 762 14.12 -7.65 24.01
CA ALA A 762 14.00 -8.86 24.82
C ALA A 762 12.79 -8.78 25.75
N ILE A 763 11.93 -9.79 25.68
CA ILE A 763 10.74 -9.96 26.51
C ILE A 763 10.79 -11.34 27.14
N ASN A 764 10.53 -11.38 28.44
CA ASN A 764 10.29 -12.61 29.18
C ASN A 764 8.88 -12.56 29.79
N LEU A 765 8.02 -13.46 29.29
CA LEU A 765 6.65 -13.69 29.73
C LEU A 765 6.62 -15.05 30.46
N LYS A 766 7.08 -15.05 31.72
CA LYS A 766 7.19 -16.26 32.55
C LYS A 766 5.89 -17.07 32.61
N GLU A 767 4.76 -16.39 32.74
CA GLU A 767 3.42 -16.98 32.78
C GLU A 767 3.06 -17.76 31.51
N LEU A 768 3.56 -17.29 30.35
CA LEU A 768 3.37 -17.97 29.07
C LEU A 768 4.50 -18.97 28.78
N LYS A 769 5.46 -19.14 29.71
CA LYS A 769 6.73 -19.84 29.51
C LYS A 769 7.42 -19.42 28.22
N LEU A 770 7.36 -18.12 27.93
CA LEU A 770 7.75 -17.56 26.66
C LEU A 770 8.87 -16.54 26.84
N GLU A 771 9.93 -16.67 26.04
CA GLU A 771 10.95 -15.64 25.88
C GLU A 771 11.08 -15.26 24.41
N PHE A 772 11.15 -13.98 24.11
CA PHE A 772 11.36 -13.50 22.75
C PHE A 772 12.39 -12.39 22.73
N ASN A 773 13.32 -12.45 21.78
CA ASN A 773 14.22 -11.36 21.47
C ASN A 773 14.09 -11.06 19.98
N GLY A 774 13.38 -9.99 19.64
CA GLY A 774 13.07 -9.67 18.25
C GLY A 774 12.05 -8.55 18.06
N ARG A 775 11.75 -8.23 16.80
CA ARG A 775 10.62 -7.38 16.39
C ARG A 775 9.32 -8.15 16.31
N PHE A 776 9.28 -9.24 15.55
CA PHE A 776 8.03 -9.93 15.23
C PHE A 776 8.18 -11.45 15.33
N GLY A 777 7.29 -12.08 16.09
CA GLY A 777 7.26 -13.52 16.28
C GLY A 777 5.87 -14.03 16.66
N ILE A 778 5.61 -15.30 16.37
CA ILE A 778 4.33 -15.96 16.68
C ILE A 778 4.61 -17.29 17.37
N VAL A 779 3.90 -17.54 18.46
CA VAL A 779 3.74 -18.89 19.03
C VAL A 779 2.31 -19.34 18.79
N ARG A 780 2.14 -20.40 18.00
CA ARG A 780 0.85 -21.06 17.83
C ARG A 780 0.79 -22.33 18.65
N THR A 781 -0.30 -22.53 19.37
CA THR A 781 -0.71 -23.83 19.89
C THR A 781 -2.02 -24.24 19.23
N ASN A 782 -2.07 -25.46 18.69
CA ASN A 782 -3.25 -26.03 18.04
C ASN A 782 -3.62 -27.31 18.79
N VAL A 783 -4.58 -27.20 19.70
CA VAL A 783 -5.02 -28.27 20.58
C VAL A 783 -6.14 -29.06 19.89
N LYS A 784 -5.89 -30.37 19.70
CA LYS A 784 -6.85 -31.29 19.11
C LYS A 784 -6.54 -32.73 19.54
N ASP A 785 -7.59 -33.51 19.81
CA ASP A 785 -7.50 -34.96 20.07
C ASP A 785 -6.50 -35.33 21.19
N GLY A 786 -6.46 -34.57 22.29
CA GLY A 786 -5.58 -34.83 23.42
C GLY A 786 -4.12 -34.38 23.23
N LYS A 787 -3.78 -33.78 22.09
CA LYS A 787 -2.42 -33.33 21.74
C LYS A 787 -2.38 -31.86 21.37
N THR A 788 -1.18 -31.29 21.36
CA THR A 788 -0.95 -29.90 20.92
C THR A 788 0.12 -29.84 19.85
N ASN A 789 -0.25 -29.41 18.65
CA ASN A 789 0.74 -29.01 17.65
C ASN A 789 1.19 -27.58 17.93
N VAL A 790 2.50 -27.36 17.96
CA VAL A 790 3.10 -26.06 18.27
C VAL A 790 3.91 -25.58 17.07
N SER A 791 3.75 -24.32 16.69
CA SER A 791 4.62 -23.64 15.72
C SER A 791 5.22 -22.40 16.40
N LEU A 792 6.56 -22.32 16.42
CA LEU A 792 7.30 -21.12 16.79
C LEU A 792 7.81 -20.47 15.52
N TYR A 793 7.51 -19.19 15.33
CA TYR A 793 7.87 -18.43 14.16
C TYR A 793 8.56 -17.13 14.57
N ILE A 794 9.72 -16.85 13.98
CA ILE A 794 10.41 -15.57 14.05
C ILE A 794 10.38 -14.99 12.65
N GLY A 795 9.63 -13.90 12.47
CA GLY A 795 9.65 -13.14 11.24
C GLY A 795 10.81 -12.15 11.19
N LYS A 796 11.16 -11.56 12.35
CA LYS A 796 12.34 -10.70 12.52
C LYS A 796 12.79 -10.73 13.98
N GLY A 797 13.95 -11.28 14.27
CA GLY A 797 14.51 -11.39 15.61
C GLY A 797 15.62 -12.42 15.72
N GLN A 798 16.04 -12.68 16.95
CA GLN A 798 17.20 -13.54 17.25
C GLN A 798 16.76 -14.88 17.86
N LYS A 799 15.79 -14.87 18.77
CA LYS A 799 15.44 -16.05 19.57
C LYS A 799 13.97 -16.02 20.01
N LEU A 800 13.33 -17.18 20.00
CA LEU A 800 12.00 -17.43 20.54
C LEU A 800 12.03 -18.74 21.33
N VAL A 801 11.63 -18.70 22.60
CA VAL A 801 11.53 -19.85 23.50
C VAL A 801 10.08 -20.00 23.91
N PHE A 802 9.56 -21.22 23.90
CA PHE A 802 8.24 -21.54 24.41
C PHE A 802 8.23 -22.94 25.04
N ASP A 803 7.76 -23.03 26.28
CA ASP A 803 7.62 -24.29 27.04
C ASP A 803 8.90 -25.15 27.01
N GLY A 804 10.07 -24.51 27.14
CA GLY A 804 11.39 -25.16 27.13
C GLY A 804 11.99 -25.44 25.75
N HIS A 805 11.22 -25.29 24.66
CA HIS A 805 11.72 -25.42 23.29
C HIS A 805 12.27 -24.09 22.79
N THR A 806 13.44 -24.11 22.14
CA THR A 806 14.12 -22.91 21.64
C THR A 806 14.21 -22.93 20.12
N LEU A 807 13.73 -21.87 19.49
CA LEU A 807 14.01 -21.51 18.11
C LEU A 807 15.04 -20.37 18.09
N ASN A 808 16.20 -20.61 17.48
CA ASN A 808 17.16 -19.58 17.13
C ASN A 808 16.97 -19.18 15.67
N ALA A 809 17.00 -17.89 15.37
CA ALA A 809 16.90 -17.39 14.02
C ALA A 809 18.17 -17.71 13.20
N ASN A 810 18.02 -17.75 11.87
CA ASN A 810 19.14 -17.85 10.95
C ASN A 810 19.85 -16.49 10.76
N ASN A 811 20.83 -16.41 9.86
CA ASN A 811 21.58 -15.18 9.56
C ASN A 811 20.72 -14.04 8.98
N GLU A 812 19.50 -14.33 8.54
CA GLU A 812 18.52 -13.34 8.08
C GLU A 812 17.53 -12.92 9.18
N GLU A 813 17.78 -13.34 10.43
CA GLU A 813 16.98 -13.02 11.61
C GLU A 813 15.54 -13.54 11.52
N LYS A 814 15.35 -14.69 10.85
CA LYS A 814 14.07 -15.40 10.74
C LYS A 814 14.20 -16.89 11.06
N GLY A 815 13.10 -17.56 11.40
CA GLY A 815 13.09 -19.00 11.68
C GLY A 815 11.70 -19.59 11.92
N LEU A 816 11.57 -20.91 11.73
CA LEU A 816 10.36 -21.68 12.01
C LEU A 816 10.78 -22.98 12.72
N LEU A 817 10.06 -23.34 13.79
CA LEU A 817 10.18 -24.62 14.48
C LEU A 817 8.77 -25.17 14.74
N GLU A 818 8.53 -26.42 14.35
CA GLU A 818 7.26 -27.10 14.59
C GLU A 818 7.48 -28.40 15.34
N TYR A 819 6.63 -28.67 16.33
CA TYR A 819 6.68 -29.89 17.15
C TYR A 819 5.32 -30.20 17.75
N THR A 820 5.18 -31.37 18.37
CA THR A 820 3.94 -31.81 19.02
C THR A 820 4.20 -32.11 20.49
N LEU A 821 3.30 -31.63 21.35
CA LEU A 821 3.22 -32.04 22.75
C LEU A 821 2.19 -33.19 22.85
N ASP A 822 2.53 -34.24 23.59
CA ASP A 822 1.64 -35.39 23.83
C ASP A 822 0.57 -35.12 24.92
N TYR A 823 0.29 -33.85 25.20
CA TYR A 823 -0.77 -33.38 26.08
C TYR A 823 -1.43 -32.13 25.51
N GLU A 824 -2.63 -31.83 26.02
CA GLU A 824 -3.34 -30.58 25.72
C GLU A 824 -2.71 -29.43 26.53
N TYR A 825 -2.05 -28.51 25.83
CA TYR A 825 -1.49 -27.33 26.44
C TYR A 825 -2.62 -26.36 26.77
N GLN A 826 -2.69 -25.95 28.04
CA GLN A 826 -3.59 -24.90 28.50
C GLN A 826 -2.73 -23.81 29.14
N PHE A 827 -2.90 -22.57 28.69
CA PHE A 827 -2.33 -21.41 29.37
C PHE A 827 -2.97 -21.27 30.75
N LYS A 828 -2.19 -21.42 31.82
CA LYS A 828 -2.63 -21.21 33.21
C LYS A 828 -1.96 -19.95 33.76
N LEU A 829 -2.72 -19.14 34.50
CA LEU A 829 -2.18 -18.02 35.28
C LEU A 829 -1.31 -18.59 36.42
N GLY A 830 -0.10 -18.07 36.60
CA GLY A 830 0.77 -18.46 37.71
C GLY A 830 0.16 -18.13 39.07
N THR A 831 0.48 -18.94 40.06
CA THR A 831 0.01 -18.75 41.44
C THR A 831 0.67 -17.56 42.14
N ASP A 832 1.71 -16.99 41.56
CA ASP A 832 2.46 -15.83 42.01
C ASP A 832 1.99 -14.51 41.36
N ASN A 833 0.92 -14.54 40.56
CA ASN A 833 0.40 -13.37 39.85
C ASN A 833 -0.14 -12.24 40.75
N PHE A 834 -0.37 -12.47 42.04
CA PHE A 834 -0.93 -11.45 42.94
C PHE A 834 -0.01 -11.15 44.13
N ASN A 835 0.31 -9.87 44.29
CA ASN A 835 0.90 -9.32 45.51
C ASN A 835 -0.21 -8.76 46.39
N ILE A 836 -0.32 -9.26 47.62
CA ILE A 836 -1.38 -8.87 48.56
C ILE A 836 -0.74 -8.25 49.81
N GLU A 837 -1.01 -6.97 50.00
CA GLU A 837 -0.55 -6.18 51.14
C GLU A 837 -1.74 -5.89 52.06
N THR A 838 -1.55 -6.08 53.37
CA THR A 838 -2.55 -5.70 54.38
C THR A 838 -2.00 -4.61 55.29
N ILE A 839 -2.81 -3.58 55.54
CA ILE A 839 -2.50 -2.54 56.52
C ILE A 839 -3.50 -2.67 57.66
N GLY A 840 -2.96 -2.81 58.88
CA GLY A 840 -3.74 -2.87 60.12
C GLY A 840 -4.48 -1.58 60.41
N GLU A 841 -5.39 -1.66 61.37
CA GLU A 841 -6.09 -0.48 61.87
C GLU A 841 -5.09 0.48 62.55
N THR A 842 -5.20 1.78 62.27
CA THR A 842 -4.28 2.79 62.84
C THR A 842 -4.61 3.19 64.28
N CYS A 843 -5.86 2.96 64.68
CA CYS A 843 -6.47 3.43 65.91
C CYS A 843 -7.65 2.53 66.26
N ILE A 844 -7.79 2.17 67.54
CA ILE A 844 -8.85 1.27 68.00
C ILE A 844 -10.23 1.79 67.56
N ASP A 845 -11.05 0.87 67.04
CA ASP A 845 -12.43 1.08 66.58
C ASP A 845 -12.61 2.06 65.40
N LYS A 846 -11.53 2.48 64.73
CA LYS A 846 -11.63 3.32 63.51
C LYS A 846 -12.04 2.57 62.26
N LYS A 847 -11.86 1.24 62.25
CA LYS A 847 -12.14 0.35 61.13
C LYS A 847 -11.51 0.84 59.84
N ASN A 848 -10.24 1.25 59.91
CA ASN A 848 -9.52 1.85 58.79
C ASN A 848 -8.32 1.03 58.31
N GLY A 849 -8.32 -0.28 58.58
CA GLY A 849 -7.40 -1.18 57.90
C GLY A 849 -7.76 -1.31 56.42
N ASN A 850 -6.84 -1.82 55.62
CA ASN A 850 -7.08 -2.06 54.19
C ASN A 850 -6.36 -3.30 53.66
N VAL A 851 -6.84 -3.77 52.51
CA VAL A 851 -6.15 -4.75 51.68
C VAL A 851 -5.87 -4.12 50.33
N LYS A 852 -4.62 -4.18 49.88
CA LYS A 852 -4.20 -3.79 48.54
C LYS A 852 -3.79 -5.04 47.77
N ILE A 853 -4.38 -5.21 46.60
CA ILE A 853 -4.10 -6.31 45.67
C ILE A 853 -3.45 -5.69 44.43
N GLU A 854 -2.26 -6.17 44.07
CA GLU A 854 -1.60 -5.83 42.80
C GLU A 854 -1.44 -7.12 41.99
N ALA A 855 -1.91 -7.11 40.74
CA ALA A 855 -1.76 -8.21 39.80
C ALA A 855 -0.62 -7.92 38.82
N ASP A 856 0.27 -8.89 38.63
CA ASP A 856 1.39 -8.80 37.69
C ASP A 856 0.91 -8.81 36.23
N GLU A 857 -0.10 -9.64 35.92
CA GLU A 857 -0.78 -9.64 34.62
C GLU A 857 -2.07 -8.82 34.69
N THR A 858 -2.30 -7.93 33.72
CA THR A 858 -3.55 -7.18 33.64
C THR A 858 -4.65 -8.05 33.02
N ARG A 859 -5.67 -8.44 33.80
CA ARG A 859 -6.87 -9.17 33.32
C ARG A 859 -8.12 -8.69 34.04
N ASN A 860 -9.30 -9.02 33.52
CA ASN A 860 -10.54 -8.74 34.24
C ASN A 860 -10.68 -9.70 35.42
N TYR A 861 -10.19 -9.29 36.58
CA TYR A 861 -10.32 -10.06 37.82
C TYR A 861 -11.58 -9.66 38.58
N THR A 862 -12.12 -10.60 39.36
CA THR A 862 -13.10 -10.30 40.40
C THR A 862 -12.51 -10.73 41.73
N ALA A 863 -12.35 -9.79 42.66
CA ALA A 863 -11.94 -10.08 44.03
C ALA A 863 -13.17 -10.12 44.94
N THR A 864 -13.31 -11.19 45.72
CA THR A 864 -14.31 -11.34 46.76
C THR A 864 -13.63 -11.46 48.12
N LEU A 865 -13.91 -10.52 49.02
CA LEU A 865 -13.39 -10.51 50.40
C LEU A 865 -14.53 -10.78 51.39
N LYS A 866 -14.43 -11.86 52.17
CA LYS A 866 -15.44 -12.29 53.15
C LYS A 866 -14.83 -12.51 54.53
N GLY A 867 -15.45 -11.97 55.58
CA GLY A 867 -14.99 -12.15 56.97
C GLY A 867 -15.57 -11.09 57.88
N ASN A 868 -15.69 -11.33 59.19
CA ASN A 868 -16.15 -10.34 60.17
C ASN A 868 -17.47 -9.61 59.81
N ASN A 869 -18.49 -10.32 59.31
CA ASN A 869 -19.76 -9.75 58.80
C ASN A 869 -19.60 -8.75 57.63
N PHE A 870 -18.44 -8.75 56.96
CA PHE A 870 -18.15 -7.98 55.76
C PHE A 870 -18.13 -8.92 54.55
N ASN A 871 -18.78 -8.51 53.47
CA ASN A 871 -18.76 -9.20 52.18
C ASN A 871 -18.62 -8.15 51.09
N TYR A 872 -17.46 -8.14 50.43
CA TYR A 872 -17.12 -7.22 49.37
C TYR A 872 -16.83 -8.01 48.11
N THR A 873 -17.29 -7.51 46.96
CA THR A 873 -16.94 -8.07 45.66
C THR A 873 -16.79 -6.93 44.68
N ASP A 874 -15.66 -6.88 44.00
CA ASP A 874 -15.38 -5.85 43.02
C ASP A 874 -14.46 -6.36 41.92
N ASN A 875 -14.53 -5.71 40.77
CA ASN A 875 -13.73 -6.05 39.61
C ASN A 875 -12.50 -5.15 39.54
N PHE A 876 -11.36 -5.71 39.16
CA PHE A 876 -10.13 -4.94 38.98
C PHE A 876 -9.29 -5.50 37.85
N THR A 877 -8.41 -4.67 37.29
CA THR A 877 -7.55 -5.08 36.18
C THR A 877 -6.09 -5.25 36.55
N SER A 878 -5.59 -4.40 37.43
CA SER A 878 -4.18 -4.38 37.84
C SER A 878 -4.01 -4.10 39.33
N ILE A 879 -4.76 -3.16 39.90
CA ILE A 879 -4.71 -2.82 41.32
C ILE A 879 -6.13 -2.72 41.88
N LEU A 880 -6.36 -3.25 43.07
CA LEU A 880 -7.56 -3.03 43.87
C LEU A 880 -7.18 -2.64 45.29
N ASN A 881 -7.79 -1.58 45.81
CA ASN A 881 -7.70 -1.20 47.22
C ASN A 881 -9.07 -1.43 47.87
N ILE A 882 -9.11 -2.19 48.96
CA ILE A 882 -10.31 -2.44 49.77
C ILE A 882 -10.06 -1.80 51.13
N ASP A 883 -10.64 -0.62 51.33
CA ASP A 883 -10.46 0.18 52.54
C ASP A 883 -11.56 -0.05 53.58
N ASN A 884 -11.40 0.56 54.75
CA ASN A 884 -12.36 0.59 55.85
C ASN A 884 -12.66 -0.78 56.50
N LEU A 885 -11.62 -1.62 56.63
CA LEU A 885 -11.73 -2.93 57.22
C LEU A 885 -11.51 -2.88 58.74
N SER A 886 -12.30 -3.68 59.46
CA SER A 886 -12.13 -3.89 60.90
C SER A 886 -11.01 -4.92 61.15
N PRO A 887 -10.34 -4.91 62.32
CA PRO A 887 -9.38 -5.95 62.68
C PRO A 887 -9.98 -7.36 62.62
N GLY A 888 -9.17 -8.33 62.17
CA GLY A 888 -9.50 -9.75 62.13
C GLY A 888 -9.23 -10.43 60.79
N ALA A 889 -9.73 -11.66 60.65
CA ALA A 889 -9.41 -12.54 59.53
C ALA A 889 -10.47 -12.46 58.41
N TYR A 890 -9.99 -12.46 57.17
CA TYR A 890 -10.79 -12.43 55.96
C TYR A 890 -10.30 -13.48 54.97
N ASP A 891 -11.25 -14.08 54.25
CA ASP A 891 -11.02 -14.93 53.10
C ASP A 891 -11.13 -14.06 51.83
N LEU A 892 -10.03 -13.93 51.10
CA LEU A 892 -9.94 -13.22 49.82
C LEU A 892 -9.87 -14.24 48.70
N CYS A 893 -10.84 -14.28 47.79
CA CYS A 893 -10.77 -15.10 46.57
C CYS A 893 -10.74 -14.21 45.34
N ILE A 894 -9.84 -14.50 44.42
CA ILE A 894 -9.69 -13.77 43.15
C ILE A 894 -9.99 -14.74 42.00
N THR A 895 -10.91 -14.36 41.12
CA THR A 895 -11.25 -15.09 39.90
C THR A 895 -10.95 -14.26 38.65
N VAL A 896 -10.92 -14.91 37.48
CA VAL A 896 -10.76 -14.24 36.18
C VAL A 896 -12.02 -14.40 35.35
N GLU A 897 -12.53 -13.30 34.80
CA GLU A 897 -13.71 -13.31 33.93
C GLU A 897 -13.49 -14.21 32.70
N GLY A 898 -14.38 -15.17 32.47
CA GLY A 898 -14.31 -16.11 31.35
C GLY A 898 -13.26 -17.23 31.50
N ASP A 899 -12.64 -17.36 32.68
CA ASP A 899 -11.72 -18.45 33.02
C ASP A 899 -12.28 -19.28 34.20
N THR A 900 -11.73 -20.47 34.41
CA THR A 900 -11.98 -21.31 35.60
C THR A 900 -11.00 -21.03 36.74
N PHE A 901 -10.16 -20.00 36.58
CA PHE A 901 -9.17 -19.61 37.57
C PHE A 901 -9.84 -19.05 38.83
N GLU A 902 -9.47 -19.61 39.98
CA GLU A 902 -9.78 -19.11 41.31
C GLU A 902 -8.55 -19.31 42.20
N GLN A 903 -8.14 -18.25 42.89
CA GLN A 903 -7.09 -18.32 43.90
C GLN A 903 -7.53 -17.61 45.18
N CYS A 904 -7.52 -18.34 46.29
CA CYS A 904 -7.97 -17.83 47.58
C CYS A 904 -6.81 -17.69 48.58
N TYR A 905 -6.87 -16.64 49.39
CA TYR A 905 -5.90 -16.22 50.38
C TYR A 905 -6.60 -15.99 51.72
N LYS A 906 -5.88 -16.25 52.80
CA LYS A 906 -6.28 -15.80 54.14
C LYS A 906 -5.49 -14.57 54.50
N VAL A 907 -6.20 -13.46 54.68
CA VAL A 907 -5.59 -12.16 55.00
C VAL A 907 -6.07 -11.70 56.38
N SER A 908 -5.18 -11.09 57.14
CA SER A 908 -5.49 -10.62 58.50
C SER A 908 -5.22 -9.13 58.60
N ILE A 909 -6.23 -8.39 59.06
CA ILE A 909 -6.09 -6.98 59.44
C ILE A 909 -5.70 -6.95 60.92
N ALA A 910 -4.52 -6.42 61.22
CA ALA A 910 -4.05 -6.28 62.59
C ALA A 910 -4.88 -5.22 63.35
N GLU A 911 -5.11 -5.46 64.63
CA GLU A 911 -5.72 -4.48 65.54
C GLU A 911 -4.71 -3.37 65.87
N ALA A 912 -5.22 -2.16 66.11
CA ALA A 912 -4.38 -1.05 66.53
C ALA A 912 -3.80 -1.32 67.94
N SER A 913 -2.50 -1.10 68.12
CA SER A 913 -1.83 -1.27 69.42
C SER A 913 -2.33 -0.24 70.44
N ASN A 914 -2.68 -0.68 71.65
CA ASN A 914 -2.87 0.20 72.80
C ASN A 914 -1.52 0.72 73.32
N LEU A 915 -1.48 1.95 73.84
CA LEU A 915 -0.37 2.45 74.63
C LEU A 915 -0.38 1.69 75.96
N SER A 916 0.61 0.84 76.16
CA SER A 916 0.81 0.14 77.43
C SER A 916 2.24 0.34 77.90
N GLY A 917 2.41 0.47 79.21
CA GLY A 917 3.71 0.74 79.80
C GLY A 917 3.67 0.69 81.32
N LYS A 918 4.85 0.76 81.93
CA LYS A 918 5.03 0.77 83.38
C LYS A 918 5.74 2.05 83.78
N ILE A 919 5.29 2.64 84.87
CA ILE A 919 5.96 3.76 85.53
C ILE A 919 6.41 3.27 86.89
N LEU A 920 7.71 3.36 87.17
CA LEU A 920 8.29 3.01 88.45
C LEU A 920 8.88 4.26 89.10
N VAL A 921 8.38 4.61 90.28
CA VAL A 921 8.76 5.82 91.00
C VAL A 921 9.79 5.49 92.07
N ASP A 922 10.95 6.14 92.01
CA ASP A 922 11.97 6.13 93.05
C ASP A 922 12.34 7.56 93.46
N LYS A 923 11.96 7.93 94.69
CA LYS A 923 12.17 9.25 95.31
C LYS A 923 11.72 10.43 94.43
N LYS A 924 12.63 10.97 93.61
CA LYS A 924 12.43 12.17 92.78
C LYS A 924 12.43 11.87 91.27
N THR A 925 12.38 10.60 90.88
CA THR A 925 12.42 10.20 89.47
C THR A 925 11.38 9.12 89.18
N ALA A 926 10.69 9.27 88.05
CA ALA A 926 9.81 8.26 87.48
C ALA A 926 10.49 7.64 86.25
N SER A 927 10.80 6.35 86.31
CA SER A 927 11.25 5.57 85.16
C SER A 927 10.04 5.05 84.40
N VAL A 928 9.94 5.38 83.12
CA VAL A 928 8.85 4.95 82.22
C VAL A 928 9.41 3.94 81.24
N SER A 929 8.74 2.78 81.14
CA SER A 929 9.02 1.73 80.17
C SER A 929 7.74 1.43 79.38
N ILE A 930 7.73 1.74 78.09
CA ILE A 930 6.60 1.56 77.18
C ILE A 930 6.72 0.19 76.52
N ALA A 931 5.69 -0.63 76.68
CA ALA A 931 5.61 -1.98 76.12
C ALA A 931 4.94 -1.97 74.73
N GLU A 932 3.90 -1.17 74.53
CA GLU A 932 3.17 -1.03 73.26
C GLU A 932 2.75 0.43 73.05
N GLY A 933 2.62 0.90 71.80
CA GLY A 933 2.26 2.27 71.43
C GLY A 933 3.25 2.93 70.47
N THR A 934 2.82 3.92 69.67
CA THR A 934 3.62 4.49 68.57
C THR A 934 4.41 5.73 68.99
N ALA A 935 5.73 5.72 68.80
CA ALA A 935 6.60 6.89 69.02
C ALA A 935 6.40 8.00 67.95
N PRO A 936 6.73 9.27 68.24
CA PRO A 936 7.25 9.77 69.52
C PRO A 936 6.20 9.79 70.63
N TYR A 937 6.66 9.59 71.87
CA TYR A 937 5.86 9.68 73.08
C TYR A 937 6.00 11.06 73.71
N THR A 938 4.87 11.67 74.05
CA THR A 938 4.81 12.97 74.73
C THR A 938 4.55 12.76 76.21
N VAL A 939 5.42 13.30 77.05
CA VAL A 939 5.30 13.21 78.51
C VAL A 939 4.86 14.56 79.05
N LEU A 940 3.71 14.56 79.72
CA LEU A 940 3.15 15.73 80.39
C LEU A 940 3.31 15.59 81.89
N LYS A 941 3.76 16.67 82.52
CA LYS A 941 3.79 16.82 83.97
C LYS A 941 2.90 17.98 84.37
N ASN A 942 1.88 17.71 85.17
CA ASN A 942 0.86 18.68 85.59
C ASN A 942 0.24 19.41 84.38
N GLY A 943 -0.04 18.68 83.31
CA GLY A 943 -0.64 19.21 82.07
C GLY A 943 0.30 19.97 81.14
N LYS A 944 1.59 20.11 81.47
CA LYS A 944 2.59 20.74 80.58
C LYS A 944 3.54 19.69 80.01
N THR A 945 3.77 19.73 78.70
CA THR A 945 4.77 18.87 78.04
C THR A 945 6.16 19.18 78.58
N ILE A 946 6.85 18.14 79.05
CA ILE A 946 8.21 18.23 79.59
C ILE A 946 9.23 17.44 78.77
N LEU A 947 8.78 16.47 77.97
CA LEU A 947 9.63 15.60 77.18
C LEU A 947 8.83 15.07 75.98
N GLU A 948 9.48 15.02 74.82
CA GLU A 948 9.02 14.25 73.66
C GLU A 948 10.17 13.32 73.25
N THR A 949 9.92 12.02 73.14
CA THR A 949 10.99 11.03 72.97
C THR A 949 10.57 9.88 72.07
N TYR A 950 11.51 9.34 71.31
CA TYR A 950 11.34 8.10 70.54
C TYR A 950 11.79 6.85 71.32
N GLN A 951 12.35 7.04 72.52
CA GLN A 951 12.79 5.94 73.36
C GLN A 951 11.60 5.31 74.09
N THR A 952 11.54 3.98 74.10
CA THR A 952 10.56 3.21 74.87
C THR A 952 10.87 3.21 76.37
N ASP A 953 12.12 3.47 76.75
CA ASP A 953 12.58 3.53 78.14
C ASP A 953 13.25 4.86 78.43
N PHE A 954 12.73 5.62 79.40
CA PHE A 954 13.26 6.92 79.78
C PHE A 954 12.92 7.25 81.24
N SER A 955 13.49 8.34 81.76
CA SER A 955 13.24 8.80 83.13
C SER A 955 12.94 10.29 83.16
N VAL A 956 12.04 10.70 84.06
CA VAL A 956 11.65 12.10 84.28
C VAL A 956 11.70 12.45 85.75
N GLU A 957 12.13 13.68 86.06
CA GLU A 957 12.13 14.19 87.43
C GLU A 957 10.72 14.59 87.90
N ILE A 958 10.34 14.07 89.06
CA ILE A 958 9.01 14.25 89.68
C ILE A 958 9.11 14.68 91.15
N ASN A 959 8.10 15.40 91.61
CA ASN A 959 7.88 15.73 93.02
C ASN A 959 6.61 15.08 93.55
N HIS A 960 6.48 14.99 94.88
CA HIS A 960 5.24 14.52 95.50
C HIS A 960 4.06 15.40 95.10
N GLY A 961 3.02 14.78 94.54
CA GLY A 961 1.82 15.46 94.04
C GLY A 961 1.81 15.73 92.53
N ASP A 962 2.91 15.48 91.79
CA ASP A 962 2.93 15.64 90.33
C ASP A 962 2.04 14.59 89.63
N GLN A 963 1.26 15.02 88.64
CA GLN A 963 0.54 14.15 87.71
C GLN A 963 1.38 13.94 86.45
N LEU A 964 1.76 12.68 86.18
CA LEU A 964 2.50 12.30 84.99
C LEU A 964 1.57 11.59 84.00
N GLN A 965 1.51 12.08 82.76
CA GLN A 965 0.75 11.48 81.66
C GLN A 965 1.70 11.21 80.49
N ILE A 966 1.59 10.03 79.89
CA ILE A 966 2.33 9.66 78.67
C ILE A 966 1.28 9.52 77.58
N GLN A 967 1.54 10.15 76.44
CA GLN A 967 0.71 10.04 75.25
C GLN A 967 1.57 9.48 74.12
N SER A 968 1.01 8.59 73.30
CA SER A 968 1.67 8.18 72.06
C SER A 968 1.53 9.24 70.97
N LYS A 969 2.21 9.06 69.83
CA LYS A 969 2.03 9.88 68.62
C LYS A 969 0.58 9.91 68.16
N SER A 970 -0.14 8.80 68.32
CA SER A 970 -1.52 8.67 67.89
C SER A 970 -2.45 8.79 69.11
N ALA A 971 -3.22 9.89 69.18
CA ALA A 971 -4.05 10.23 70.32
C ALA A 971 -5.11 9.16 70.71
N CYS A 972 -5.37 8.21 69.82
CA CYS A 972 -6.32 7.11 69.99
C CYS A 972 -5.73 5.85 70.64
N GLN A 973 -4.41 5.76 70.81
CA GLN A 973 -3.76 4.59 71.40
C GLN A 973 -3.72 4.68 72.94
N GLY A 974 -3.94 5.86 73.53
CA GLY A 974 -3.87 6.08 74.98
C GLY A 974 -3.01 7.29 75.34
#